data_AF-A0AAV2YEV7-F1
#
_entry.id   AF-A0AAV2YEV7-F1
#
_cell.length_a   1.000
_cell.length_b   1.000
_cell.length_c   1.000
_cell.angle_alpha   90.00
_cell.angle_beta   90.00
_cell.angle_gamma   90.00
#
_symmetry.space_group_name_H-M   'P 1'
#
loop_
_entity.id
_entity.type
_entity.pdbx_description
1 polymer ?
#
loop_
_entity_poly.entity_id
_entity_poly.type
_entity_poly.pdbx_seq_one_letter_code
_entity_poly.pdbx_strand_id
1 'polypeptide(L)'
;MIWKQVPKHAAAQEEAVAMSKACTLENSVLNIAVLREDSRRELFSILDSIGKDICFVLDPDLNGPLNHVLVDGTAILKDHGVKDFHAFGKNIKTTCEYVFFLVRPSIRAMRYVGKYIRDIGGAPTSSGKKKFHLYFVNRRTLVCDETLKKEGVFGSVSVGEYKLDLIPFDDDILTLELDSCFKDLYVDNDKTHLHTIAASIIKLQTIFGMIPHVKYKGTMSKIIWEMMAHFKREQEVAGNPIGVLDPEIDTLVLIDRNVDLVTPMCTPLTYEGLLDEILGITHGFITVDSDLIADSDDKDAPSEKKQVSVPLNSNDKIYAEVRDYHVERLGMYLQQQARDIRERYDEFRKNRDASISEIREFVKRIPGLKQNYQYLQQHINLAELIKKTTDHKSFRDLKVAEHAMLMGETIFDQMEERIGFQEPILSVLRQFCMQSVTSGGIKAKNYDHLRRELVQTYGFEALLALNSLEKAGLLRRRDTLWTDSSGFSLARKTFRLINEEVDPRNPRDMAYVTLSHAPGYAPLSARIVETAIKARGWSNVQEALRQFPGPSGEVSQLSSNQNEDPMMATTAANTTKIDGFGAEERKVMLVYFLGGVTYMEIAALRHLSHQADCPFDIIIATTKIINGDTLLKSCFDKEVLRFLRLGKGQPAPPRMMMLRRWSCGAARARARMTPYQAARAFSDAASVVNNADDPSVLTREFIYGSLYASDAGYFTTQSREVLHAPDKSIDFTNLWGESEYRQVVAKLYEARREAWLTPVEVFAPFYSHAIAKYMLHAPMAPTPLRIYEIGGGAGTNALHILNYLRDVAPDVYDKTSYTLVEISPVMAERQRQRVVAAHPKQCEVINADILTFADTHGVQNEPCYFLAMEVLDNLPHDKVVLRDGQWLETIVRLGDGAAPGALSLQEGTRPLQDPLIRQTLEFFGSNLPLGVQYRVNTAFAKRVRQLFGQDDPVLDAAFVPTGAMQLLNTLQASFPSHHLIAADFDALPAPNLDKKSTIKALHHPLSTTATSSGSLCAGNAPLVASKTTGVTQDHDTYLVQGGIADIFFATDFARLKKAYCEKLGRASGEVSVVKSSTFLQEFADITKTKTLTGYNPLVQDYSNTSFILS
;
A
#
# COMPACT_ATOMS: atom_id res chain seq x y z
N MET A 1 11.28 16.29 8.30
CA MET A 1 11.09 17.27 9.39
C MET A 1 12.07 16.91 10.50
N ILE A 2 13.23 17.55 10.59
CA ILE A 2 14.09 17.50 11.79
C ILE A 2 14.80 18.85 11.87
N TRP A 3 14.15 19.89 12.40
CA TRP A 3 14.83 21.10 12.90
C TRP A 3 13.88 21.79 13.88
N LYS A 4 14.04 21.54 15.18
CA LYS A 4 13.65 22.49 16.22
C LYS A 4 14.77 22.62 17.26
N GLN A 5 15.16 23.88 17.41
CA GLN A 5 16.01 24.57 18.38
C GLN A 5 16.46 23.82 19.64
N VAL A 6 17.78 23.86 19.88
CA VAL A 6 18.44 23.58 21.15
C VAL A 6 18.52 24.88 21.98
N PRO A 7 18.08 24.91 23.26
CA PRO A 7 18.51 25.92 24.21
C PRO A 7 19.85 25.51 24.85
N LYS A 8 20.72 26.50 25.04
CA LYS A 8 21.99 26.38 25.78
C LYS A 8 21.72 25.99 27.24
N HIS A 9 22.25 24.83 27.68
CA HIS A 9 22.90 24.58 28.98
C HIS A 9 22.97 23.07 29.26
N ALA A 10 24.11 22.45 28.94
CA ALA A 10 24.70 21.30 29.65
C ALA A 10 25.92 20.82 28.82
N ALA A 11 27.09 21.41 29.11
CA ALA A 11 28.36 20.85 28.69
C ALA A 11 28.76 19.79 29.72
N ALA A 12 28.85 18.52 29.27
CA ALA A 12 29.71 17.43 29.76
C ALA A 12 29.06 16.06 29.54
N GLN A 13 29.11 15.56 28.29
CA GLN A 13 29.32 14.14 28.01
C GLN A 13 29.80 13.99 26.57
N GLU A 14 31.03 13.50 26.44
CA GLU A 14 31.85 13.40 25.24
C GLU A 14 31.37 12.34 24.24
N GLU A 15 31.54 12.70 22.96
CA GLU A 15 31.99 11.85 21.85
C GLU A 15 31.24 10.53 21.56
N ALA A 16 30.04 10.65 20.98
CA ALA A 16 29.63 9.70 19.95
C ALA A 16 30.14 10.21 18.60
N VAL A 17 31.24 9.63 18.11
CA VAL A 17 31.69 9.81 16.73
C VAL A 17 30.50 9.56 15.81
N ALA A 18 30.06 10.58 15.07
CA ALA A 18 29.02 10.44 14.07
C ALA A 18 29.56 9.52 12.96
N MET A 19 29.35 8.22 13.08
CA MET A 19 29.80 7.26 12.06
C MET A 19 29.17 7.62 10.72
N SER A 20 30.01 7.69 9.68
CA SER A 20 29.56 7.95 8.32
C SER A 20 28.52 6.90 7.91
N LYS A 21 27.46 7.38 7.25
CA LYS A 21 26.39 6.51 6.74
C LYS A 21 26.75 5.82 5.42
N ALA A 22 27.77 6.32 4.73
CA ALA A 22 28.25 5.75 3.47
C ALA A 22 29.24 4.61 3.74
N CYS A 23 29.31 3.63 2.83
CA CYS A 23 30.28 2.54 2.91
C CYS A 23 31.72 3.08 2.87
N THR A 24 32.64 2.51 3.64
CA THR A 24 34.06 2.94 3.66
C THR A 24 34.78 2.61 2.35
N LEU A 25 34.32 1.59 1.61
CA LEU A 25 34.90 1.08 0.36
C LEU A 25 36.30 0.44 0.51
N GLU A 26 36.70 0.15 1.74
CA GLU A 26 38.05 -0.35 2.06
C GLU A 26 38.29 -1.79 1.60
N ASN A 27 37.23 -2.59 1.41
CA ASN A 27 37.36 -3.99 0.98
C ASN A 27 37.11 -4.18 -0.52
N SER A 28 36.96 -3.08 -1.28
CA SER A 28 36.79 -3.17 -2.72
C SER A 28 38.06 -3.70 -3.38
N VAL A 29 37.89 -4.59 -4.37
CA VAL A 29 38.98 -5.11 -5.20
C VAL A 29 39.60 -4.04 -6.11
N LEU A 30 38.91 -2.92 -6.29
CA LEU A 30 39.34 -1.76 -7.06
C LEU A 30 39.22 -0.52 -6.20
N ASN A 31 40.12 0.46 -6.31
CA ASN A 31 40.01 1.70 -5.53
C ASN A 31 38.89 2.63 -6.05
N ILE A 32 37.64 2.20 -5.89
CA ILE A 32 36.43 2.93 -6.32
C ILE A 32 36.13 4.15 -5.44
N ALA A 33 36.81 4.31 -4.30
CA ALA A 33 36.74 5.51 -3.47
C ALA A 33 37.21 6.77 -4.23
N VAL A 34 38.10 6.62 -5.22
CA VAL A 34 38.50 7.72 -6.12
C VAL A 34 37.31 8.34 -6.86
N LEU A 35 36.30 7.54 -7.24
CA LEU A 35 35.11 8.06 -7.93
C LEU A 35 34.30 8.98 -7.02
N ARG A 36 34.13 8.56 -5.76
CA ARG A 36 33.47 9.35 -4.73
C ARG A 36 34.21 10.66 -4.49
N GLU A 37 35.53 10.59 -4.35
CA GLU A 37 36.35 11.76 -4.08
C GLU A 37 36.34 12.75 -5.24
N ASP A 38 36.37 12.26 -6.48
CA ASP A 38 36.30 13.11 -7.67
C ASP A 38 34.98 13.88 -7.72
N SER A 39 33.84 13.21 -7.53
CA SER A 39 32.53 13.88 -7.48
C SER A 39 32.44 14.85 -6.29
N ARG A 40 32.97 14.48 -5.12
CA ARG A 40 33.00 15.35 -3.93
C ARG A 40 33.80 16.64 -4.20
N ARG A 41 35.00 16.50 -4.75
CA ARG A 41 35.88 17.61 -5.10
C ARG A 41 35.28 18.52 -6.17
N GLU A 42 34.62 17.94 -7.18
CA GLU A 42 33.95 18.74 -8.21
C GLU A 42 32.83 19.60 -7.62
N LEU A 43 31.98 19.04 -6.75
CA LEU A 43 30.93 19.80 -6.08
C LEU A 43 31.49 20.95 -5.23
N PHE A 44 32.55 20.67 -4.48
CA PHE A 44 33.23 21.68 -3.66
C PHE A 44 33.85 22.78 -4.53
N SER A 45 34.55 22.42 -5.59
CA SER A 45 35.12 23.38 -6.54
C SER A 45 34.05 24.27 -7.18
N ILE A 46 32.86 23.72 -7.47
CA ILE A 46 31.73 24.50 -7.99
C ILE A 46 31.27 25.52 -6.95
N LEU A 47 31.06 25.10 -5.70
CA LEU A 47 30.62 25.99 -4.62
C LEU A 47 31.67 27.09 -4.33
N ASP A 48 32.95 26.72 -4.24
CA ASP A 48 34.05 27.65 -3.97
C ASP A 48 34.20 28.70 -5.08
N SER A 49 33.85 28.36 -6.33
CA SER A 49 33.87 29.30 -7.46
C SER A 49 32.77 30.36 -7.41
N ILE A 50 31.69 30.11 -6.65
CA ILE A 50 30.55 31.04 -6.51
C ILE A 50 30.85 32.09 -5.43
N GLY A 51 31.42 31.66 -4.30
CA GLY A 51 31.81 32.52 -3.19
C GLY A 51 31.21 32.09 -1.84
N LYS A 52 31.03 33.04 -0.93
CA LYS A 52 30.39 32.82 0.39
C LYS A 52 28.96 33.37 0.35
N ASP A 53 28.12 32.96 1.32
CA ASP A 53 26.73 33.40 1.44
C ASP A 53 25.80 32.76 0.38
N ILE A 54 25.86 31.43 0.29
CA ILE A 54 25.09 30.62 -0.66
C ILE A 54 23.84 30.03 0.00
N CYS A 55 22.70 30.19 -0.67
CA CYS A 55 21.50 29.39 -0.46
C CYS A 55 21.50 28.20 -1.42
N PHE A 56 21.68 26.99 -0.87
CA PHE A 56 21.71 25.75 -1.63
C PHE A 56 20.29 25.20 -1.78
N VAL A 57 19.83 25.07 -3.03
CA VAL A 57 18.52 24.55 -3.39
C VAL A 57 18.68 23.22 -4.12
N LEU A 58 18.32 22.12 -3.45
CA LEU A 58 18.55 20.75 -3.94
C LEU A 58 17.26 20.07 -4.43
N ASP A 59 17.30 19.44 -5.61
CA ASP A 59 16.28 18.46 -6.04
C ASP A 59 16.18 17.31 -5.02
N PRO A 60 15.03 17.10 -4.35
CA PRO A 60 14.89 16.11 -3.28
C PRO A 60 15.36 14.70 -3.62
N ASP A 61 15.22 14.28 -4.89
CA ASP A 61 15.61 12.95 -5.34
C ASP A 61 17.15 12.78 -5.43
N LEU A 62 17.92 13.87 -5.41
CA LEU A 62 19.39 13.84 -5.34
C LEU A 62 19.93 13.71 -3.91
N ASN A 63 19.07 13.86 -2.89
CA ASN A 63 19.51 13.82 -1.49
C ASN A 63 20.10 12.46 -1.10
N GLY A 64 19.49 11.37 -1.55
CA GLY A 64 20.00 10.01 -1.33
C GLY A 64 21.36 9.77 -1.98
N PRO A 65 21.48 9.95 -3.31
CA PRO A 65 22.75 9.87 -4.04
C PRO A 65 23.87 10.71 -3.38
N LEU A 66 23.59 11.94 -2.97
CA LEU A 66 24.59 12.81 -2.34
C LEU A 66 25.05 12.34 -0.96
N ASN A 67 24.25 11.57 -0.22
CA ASN A 67 24.69 11.01 1.06
C ASN A 67 25.86 10.01 0.90
N HIS A 68 26.04 9.44 -0.29
CA HIS A 68 27.16 8.55 -0.61
C HIS A 68 28.41 9.31 -1.09
N VAL A 69 28.26 10.59 -1.44
CA VAL A 69 29.37 11.48 -1.84
C VAL A 69 29.86 12.30 -0.65
N LEU A 70 28.92 12.85 0.13
CA LEU A 70 29.17 13.66 1.31
C LEU A 70 29.23 12.75 2.54
N VAL A 71 30.35 12.03 2.70
CA VAL A 71 30.57 11.05 3.79
C VAL A 71 30.40 11.65 5.19
N ASP A 72 30.74 12.92 5.35
CA ASP A 72 30.61 13.69 6.60
C ASP A 72 29.24 14.39 6.75
N GLY A 73 28.32 14.09 5.83
CA GLY A 73 27.00 14.72 5.72
C GLY A 73 27.05 16.13 5.12
N THR A 74 25.89 16.78 5.06
CA THR A 74 25.75 18.12 4.45
C THR A 74 26.35 19.25 5.28
N ALA A 75 26.81 18.98 6.50
CA ALA A 75 27.45 19.97 7.36
C ALA A 75 28.73 20.53 6.73
N ILE A 76 29.50 19.70 6.02
CA ILE A 76 30.72 20.07 5.32
C ILE A 76 30.50 21.17 4.27
N LEU A 77 29.29 21.27 3.71
CA LEU A 77 28.96 22.29 2.71
C LEU A 77 29.03 23.72 3.27
N LYS A 78 28.95 23.88 4.60
CA LYS A 78 29.11 25.19 5.25
C LYS A 78 30.53 25.73 5.11
N ASP A 79 31.53 24.85 5.09
CA ASP A 79 32.93 25.24 4.90
C ASP A 79 33.17 25.76 3.47
N HIS A 80 32.30 25.38 2.53
CA HIS A 80 32.24 25.84 1.14
C HIS A 80 31.18 26.93 0.91
N GLY A 81 30.88 27.76 1.92
CA GLY A 81 30.11 29.00 1.76
C GLY A 81 28.59 28.87 1.84
N VAL A 82 28.04 27.67 2.04
CA VAL A 82 26.59 27.43 2.18
C VAL A 82 26.08 27.86 3.55
N LYS A 83 25.05 28.70 3.59
CA LYS A 83 24.38 29.14 4.84
C LYS A 83 22.96 28.59 4.98
N ASP A 84 22.21 28.64 3.89
CA ASP A 84 20.82 28.20 3.85
C ASP A 84 20.68 26.96 2.97
N PHE A 85 19.77 26.06 3.33
CA PHE A 85 19.47 24.85 2.56
C PHE A 85 17.97 24.70 2.35
N HIS A 86 17.55 24.54 1.10
CA HIS A 86 16.15 24.40 0.71
C HIS A 86 15.94 23.23 -0.25
N ALA A 87 14.79 22.57 -0.12
CA ALA A 87 14.35 21.58 -1.09
C ALA A 87 13.71 22.27 -2.30
N PHE A 88 14.11 21.87 -3.50
CA PHE A 88 13.50 22.31 -4.75
C PHE A 88 12.00 21.93 -4.81
N GLY A 89 11.19 22.75 -5.45
CA GLY A 89 9.73 22.59 -5.53
C GLY A 89 8.95 23.18 -4.36
N LYS A 90 9.62 23.66 -3.29
CA LYS A 90 9.00 24.39 -2.17
C LYS A 90 9.23 25.89 -2.29
N ASN A 91 8.50 26.71 -1.54
CA ASN A 91 8.75 28.15 -1.48
C ASN A 91 10.12 28.42 -0.85
N ILE A 92 10.93 29.24 -1.51
CA ILE A 92 12.29 29.58 -1.09
C ILE A 92 12.25 30.98 -0.48
N LYS A 93 12.73 31.12 0.76
CA LYS A 93 12.93 32.40 1.44
C LYS A 93 14.35 32.41 1.96
N THR A 94 15.17 33.31 1.42
CA THR A 94 16.58 33.40 1.80
C THR A 94 17.07 34.83 1.70
N THR A 95 17.95 35.22 2.63
CA THR A 95 18.66 36.49 2.62
C THR A 95 20.02 36.40 1.91
N CYS A 96 20.47 35.19 1.57
CA CYS A 96 21.76 34.94 0.90
C CYS A 96 21.90 35.71 -0.43
N GLU A 97 23.09 36.23 -0.72
CA GLU A 97 23.43 36.89 -1.99
C GLU A 97 23.34 35.93 -3.18
N TYR A 98 23.85 34.70 -2.99
CA TYR A 98 23.92 33.69 -4.04
C TYR A 98 22.85 32.62 -3.82
N VAL A 99 22.19 32.20 -4.91
CA VAL A 99 21.25 31.08 -4.91
C VAL A 99 21.75 30.04 -5.88
N PHE A 100 22.09 28.86 -5.37
CA PHE A 100 22.61 27.73 -6.12
C PHE A 100 21.53 26.65 -6.26
N PHE A 101 21.08 26.39 -7.48
CA PHE A 101 20.16 25.30 -7.79
C PHE A 101 20.95 24.10 -8.29
N LEU A 102 20.82 22.96 -7.61
CA LEU A 102 21.31 21.66 -8.09
C LEU A 102 20.13 20.77 -8.45
N VAL A 103 19.89 20.56 -9.74
CA VAL A 103 18.70 19.88 -10.24
C VAL A 103 19.01 18.96 -11.41
N ARG A 104 18.16 17.93 -11.61
CA ARG A 104 18.20 17.13 -12.84
C ARG A 104 17.56 17.91 -14.01
N PRO A 105 18.05 17.72 -15.25
CA PRO A 105 17.57 18.45 -16.41
C PRO A 105 16.13 18.07 -16.76
N SER A 106 15.19 19.00 -16.60
CA SER A 106 13.81 18.83 -17.09
C SER A 106 13.13 20.16 -17.37
N ILE A 107 12.20 20.17 -18.33
CA ILE A 107 11.39 21.35 -18.66
C ILE A 107 10.64 21.86 -17.42
N ARG A 108 10.10 20.94 -16.60
CA ARG A 108 9.39 21.27 -15.36
C ARG A 108 10.32 22.00 -14.39
N ALA A 109 11.53 21.51 -14.17
CA ALA A 109 12.50 22.18 -13.30
C ALA A 109 12.81 23.59 -13.80
N MET A 110 13.01 23.79 -15.11
CA MET A 110 13.32 25.11 -15.66
C MET A 110 12.20 26.14 -15.45
N ARG A 111 10.93 25.72 -15.57
CA ARG A 111 9.78 26.59 -15.23
C ARG A 111 9.79 27.00 -13.76
N TYR A 112 10.13 26.09 -12.85
CA TYR A 112 10.27 26.40 -11.42
C TYR A 112 11.45 27.33 -11.15
N VAL A 113 12.61 27.11 -11.78
CA VAL A 113 13.76 28.01 -11.68
C VAL A 113 13.38 29.42 -12.14
N GLY A 114 12.69 29.54 -13.29
CA GLY A 114 12.17 30.82 -13.79
C GLY A 114 11.24 31.51 -12.79
N LYS A 115 10.32 30.74 -12.19
CA LYS A 115 9.46 31.25 -11.11
C LYS A 115 10.26 31.74 -9.90
N TYR A 116 11.22 30.96 -9.40
CA TYR A 116 12.04 31.35 -8.26
C TYR A 116 12.80 32.65 -8.54
N ILE A 117 13.47 32.74 -9.69
CA ILE A 117 14.23 33.95 -10.05
C ILE A 117 13.33 35.19 -10.06
N ARG A 118 12.09 35.08 -10.55
CA ARG A 118 11.12 36.19 -10.52
C ARG A 118 10.65 36.53 -9.11
N ASP A 119 10.32 35.52 -8.31
CA ASP A 119 9.74 35.68 -6.96
C ASP A 119 10.77 36.26 -5.96
N ILE A 120 12.03 35.80 -6.02
CA ILE A 120 13.07 36.21 -5.05
C ILE A 120 14.10 37.18 -5.62
N GLY A 121 14.16 37.37 -6.93
CA GLY A 121 15.14 38.28 -7.58
C GLY A 121 14.92 39.76 -7.29
N GLY A 122 13.71 40.16 -6.88
CA GLY A 122 13.38 41.53 -6.47
C GLY A 122 13.59 41.83 -4.98
N ALA A 123 13.91 40.83 -4.16
CA ALA A 123 14.09 41.01 -2.72
C ALA A 123 15.42 41.74 -2.41
N PRO A 124 15.42 42.78 -1.55
CA PRO A 124 16.63 43.54 -1.25
C PRO A 124 17.69 42.67 -0.55
N THR A 125 18.96 42.84 -0.93
CA THR A 125 20.13 42.25 -0.26
C THR A 125 21.15 43.34 0.12
N SER A 126 22.13 42.99 0.96
CA SER A 126 23.20 43.89 1.39
C SER A 126 24.09 44.44 0.26
N SER A 127 24.14 43.77 -0.90
CA SER A 127 25.00 44.10 -2.05
C SER A 127 24.25 44.45 -3.34
N GLY A 128 22.91 44.43 -3.36
CA GLY A 128 22.10 44.75 -4.54
C GLY A 128 21.10 43.63 -4.92
N LYS A 129 21.15 43.17 -6.18
CA LYS A 129 20.33 42.07 -6.69
C LYS A 129 21.00 40.72 -6.43
N LYS A 130 20.20 39.69 -6.10
CA LYS A 130 20.68 38.30 -5.94
C LYS A 130 21.28 37.76 -7.23
N LYS A 131 22.29 36.89 -7.10
CA LYS A 131 22.92 36.17 -8.21
C LYS A 131 22.51 34.72 -8.20
N PHE A 132 22.15 34.19 -9.36
CA PHE A 132 21.61 32.84 -9.50
C PHE A 132 22.58 31.93 -10.24
N HIS A 133 22.78 30.73 -9.73
CA HIS A 133 23.58 29.68 -10.33
C HIS A 133 22.73 28.42 -10.46
N LEU A 134 22.69 27.82 -11.64
CA LEU A 134 21.96 26.60 -11.94
C LEU A 134 22.94 25.56 -12.45
N TYR A 135 23.07 24.46 -11.72
CA TYR A 135 23.89 23.33 -12.11
C TYR A 135 23.02 22.13 -12.39
N PHE A 136 23.15 21.59 -13.60
CA PHE A 136 22.50 20.35 -13.99
C PHE A 136 23.32 19.17 -13.52
N VAL A 137 22.69 18.19 -12.89
CA VAL A 137 23.35 16.92 -12.60
C VAL A 137 23.52 16.12 -13.89
N ASN A 138 24.75 15.69 -14.13
CA ASN A 138 25.28 14.93 -15.26
C ASN A 138 25.36 15.70 -16.58
N ARG A 139 24.28 16.36 -17.00
CA ARG A 139 24.25 17.01 -18.32
C ARG A 139 23.24 18.14 -18.44
N ARG A 140 23.68 19.23 -19.05
CA ARG A 140 22.87 20.35 -19.55
C ARG A 140 22.29 19.99 -20.91
N THR A 141 21.00 20.29 -21.12
CA THR A 141 20.33 20.01 -22.39
C THR A 141 19.88 21.31 -23.07
N LEU A 142 19.96 21.34 -24.40
CA LEU A 142 19.53 22.49 -25.21
C LEU A 142 18.05 22.85 -24.93
N VAL A 143 17.21 21.84 -24.69
CA VAL A 143 15.79 22.04 -24.36
C VAL A 143 15.62 22.83 -23.05
N CYS A 144 16.47 22.61 -22.06
CA CYS A 144 16.43 23.38 -20.82
C CYS A 144 16.84 24.84 -21.05
N ASP A 145 17.89 25.07 -21.86
CA ASP A 145 18.33 26.42 -22.23
C ASP A 145 17.23 27.21 -22.93
N GLU A 146 16.59 26.61 -23.95
CA GLU A 146 15.48 27.23 -24.67
C GLU A 146 14.27 27.48 -23.76
N THR A 147 14.04 26.62 -22.77
CA THR A 147 12.98 26.84 -21.77
C THR A 147 13.30 28.05 -20.88
N LEU A 148 14.53 28.18 -20.40
CA LEU A 148 14.96 29.34 -19.60
C LEU A 148 14.91 30.65 -20.39
N LYS A 149 15.23 30.61 -21.70
CA LYS A 149 15.09 31.77 -22.60
C LYS A 149 13.63 32.18 -22.74
N LYS A 150 12.72 31.22 -22.95
CA LYS A 150 11.28 31.46 -23.00
C LYS A 150 10.71 32.01 -21.69
N GLU A 151 11.24 31.57 -20.55
CA GLU A 151 10.90 32.11 -19.23
C GLU A 151 11.50 33.53 -18.98
N GLY A 152 12.34 34.04 -19.88
CA GLY A 152 12.94 35.38 -19.79
C GLY A 152 14.06 35.51 -18.75
N VAL A 153 14.59 34.40 -18.23
CA VAL A 153 15.54 34.39 -17.11
C VAL A 153 16.94 33.90 -17.46
N PHE A 154 17.16 33.40 -18.70
CA PHE A 154 18.44 32.80 -19.10
C PHE A 154 19.64 33.74 -18.89
N GLY A 155 19.49 35.04 -19.14
CA GLY A 155 20.55 36.04 -18.89
C GLY A 155 20.77 36.41 -17.42
N SER A 156 19.90 35.93 -16.53
CA SER A 156 19.93 36.24 -15.09
C SER A 156 20.49 35.08 -14.24
N VAL A 157 20.89 33.97 -14.87
CA VAL A 157 21.38 32.77 -14.19
C VAL A 157 22.65 32.24 -14.86
N SER A 158 23.68 31.96 -14.07
CA SER A 158 24.87 31.23 -14.52
C SER A 158 24.55 29.75 -14.60
N VAL A 159 24.74 29.13 -15.77
CA VAL A 159 24.37 27.73 -16.00
C VAL A 159 25.61 26.85 -16.15
N GLY A 160 25.70 25.80 -15.35
CA GLY A 160 26.80 24.82 -15.37
C GLY A 160 26.31 23.37 -15.27
N GLU A 161 27.25 22.44 -15.15
CA GLU A 161 27.03 21.00 -15.00
C GLU A 161 27.81 20.50 -13.79
N TYR A 162 27.26 19.50 -13.09
CA TYR A 162 27.92 18.75 -12.04
C TYR A 162 27.87 17.26 -12.39
N LYS A 163 29.02 16.64 -12.64
CA LYS A 163 29.11 15.25 -13.12
C LYS A 163 29.05 14.25 -11.96
N LEU A 164 27.85 14.03 -11.46
CA LEU A 164 27.54 12.96 -10.51
C LEU A 164 27.38 11.62 -11.24
N ASP A 165 28.51 11.07 -11.68
CA ASP A 165 28.57 9.82 -12.45
C ASP A 165 28.29 8.58 -11.55
N LEU A 166 29.11 7.53 -11.67
CA LEU A 166 28.93 6.29 -10.89
C LEU A 166 29.22 6.53 -9.41
N ILE A 167 28.21 6.30 -8.59
CA ILE A 167 28.27 6.45 -7.14
C ILE A 167 28.51 5.07 -6.52
N PRO A 168 29.60 4.89 -5.75
CA PRO A 168 29.85 3.66 -5.03
C PRO A 168 28.93 3.54 -3.80
N PHE A 169 27.97 2.62 -3.86
CA PHE A 169 27.06 2.30 -2.76
C PHE A 169 27.68 1.30 -1.79
N ASP A 170 28.51 0.41 -2.29
CA ASP A 170 29.19 -0.64 -1.53
C ASP A 170 30.52 -1.01 -2.20
N ASP A 171 31.29 -1.92 -1.59
CA ASP A 171 32.61 -2.39 -2.03
C ASP A 171 32.61 -2.92 -3.48
N ASP A 172 31.47 -3.36 -4.01
CA ASP A 172 31.31 -3.96 -5.34
C ASP A 172 30.13 -3.41 -6.15
N ILE A 173 29.49 -2.31 -5.70
CA ILE A 173 28.29 -1.74 -6.34
C ILE A 173 28.51 -0.27 -6.72
N LEU A 174 28.34 0.01 -8.01
CA LEU A 174 28.33 1.35 -8.61
C LEU A 174 26.95 1.65 -9.23
N THR A 175 26.37 2.81 -8.97
CA THR A 175 25.05 3.20 -9.52
C THR A 175 25.01 4.65 -9.99
N LEU A 176 24.26 4.92 -11.08
CA LEU A 176 23.96 6.30 -11.52
C LEU A 176 22.71 6.90 -10.86
N GLU A 177 21.92 6.10 -10.15
CA GLU A 177 20.63 6.48 -9.54
C GLU A 177 19.67 7.24 -10.50
N LEU A 178 19.53 6.74 -11.72
CA LEU A 178 18.63 7.28 -12.75
C LEU A 178 17.24 6.64 -12.64
N ASP A 179 16.37 7.18 -11.77
CA ASP A 179 15.05 6.62 -11.44
C ASP A 179 14.13 6.34 -12.65
N SER A 180 14.16 7.19 -13.68
CA SER A 180 13.29 7.07 -14.87
C SER A 180 13.92 6.28 -16.01
N CYS A 181 15.19 5.85 -15.89
CA CYS A 181 15.97 5.35 -17.01
C CYS A 181 15.31 4.18 -17.76
N PHE A 182 14.66 3.26 -17.04
CA PHE A 182 13.94 2.16 -17.69
C PHE A 182 12.75 2.66 -18.53
N LYS A 183 11.92 3.56 -17.98
CA LYS A 183 10.80 4.16 -18.70
C LYS A 183 11.28 4.95 -19.91
N ASP A 184 12.30 5.78 -19.72
CA ASP A 184 12.84 6.62 -20.77
C ASP A 184 13.31 5.74 -21.93
N LEU A 185 14.11 4.71 -21.67
CA LEU A 185 14.65 3.82 -22.71
C LEU A 185 13.59 2.92 -23.38
N TYR A 186 12.67 2.34 -22.61
CA TYR A 186 11.83 1.23 -23.09
C TYR A 186 10.34 1.55 -23.20
N VAL A 187 9.85 2.66 -22.63
CA VAL A 187 8.45 3.10 -22.75
C VAL A 187 8.37 4.35 -23.64
N ASP A 188 9.19 5.35 -23.37
CA ASP A 188 9.19 6.64 -24.06
C ASP A 188 10.12 6.65 -25.28
N ASN A 189 11.03 5.66 -25.37
CA ASN A 189 12.09 5.57 -26.40
C ASN A 189 13.01 6.82 -26.43
N ASP A 190 13.20 7.43 -25.26
CA ASP A 190 14.16 8.49 -25.00
C ASP A 190 15.53 7.89 -24.64
N LYS A 191 16.51 8.13 -25.50
CA LYS A 191 17.89 7.62 -25.41
C LYS A 191 18.85 8.61 -24.77
N THR A 192 18.35 9.70 -24.17
CA THR A 192 19.17 10.77 -23.59
C THR A 192 20.18 10.25 -22.57
N HIS A 193 19.79 9.25 -21.76
CA HIS A 193 20.65 8.68 -20.72
C HIS A 193 21.82 7.84 -21.24
N LEU A 194 21.79 7.35 -22.49
CA LEU A 194 22.88 6.52 -23.04
C LEU A 194 24.21 7.28 -23.08
N HIS A 195 24.16 8.59 -23.31
CA HIS A 195 25.35 9.44 -23.27
C HIS A 195 25.97 9.47 -21.87
N THR A 196 25.16 9.67 -20.82
CA THR A 196 25.64 9.69 -19.42
C THR A 196 26.26 8.35 -19.05
N ILE A 197 25.66 7.24 -19.47
CA ILE A 197 26.16 5.89 -19.22
C ILE A 197 27.48 5.65 -19.96
N ALA A 198 27.57 5.99 -21.25
CA ALA A 198 28.83 5.87 -21.98
C ALA A 198 29.93 6.74 -21.38
N ALA A 199 29.60 7.95 -20.91
CA ALA A 199 30.55 8.87 -20.30
C ALA A 199 31.09 8.33 -18.96
N SER A 200 30.25 7.67 -18.16
CA SER A 200 30.71 7.07 -16.90
C SER A 200 31.66 5.89 -17.14
N ILE A 201 31.45 5.10 -18.19
CA ILE A 201 32.38 4.03 -18.60
C ILE A 201 33.71 4.62 -19.09
N ILE A 202 33.65 5.70 -19.88
CA ILE A 202 34.87 6.40 -20.29
C ILE A 202 35.65 6.94 -19.10
N LYS A 203 34.96 7.51 -18.10
CA LYS A 203 35.59 7.95 -16.85
C LYS A 203 36.29 6.80 -16.13
N LEU A 204 35.68 5.62 -16.06
CA LEU A 204 36.34 4.43 -15.53
C LEU A 204 37.60 4.09 -16.33
N GLN A 205 37.55 4.12 -17.67
CA GLN A 205 38.74 3.85 -18.48
C GLN A 205 39.86 4.90 -18.33
N THR A 206 39.50 6.14 -18.02
CA THR A 206 40.47 7.21 -17.73
C THR A 206 41.17 6.97 -16.39
N ILE A 207 40.47 6.41 -15.40
CA ILE A 207 40.99 6.21 -14.04
C ILE A 207 41.72 4.86 -13.90
N PHE A 208 41.16 3.79 -14.47
CA PHE A 208 41.57 2.40 -14.24
C PHE A 208 42.17 1.72 -15.50
N GLY A 209 42.51 2.50 -16.52
CA GLY A 209 43.03 1.99 -17.79
C GLY A 209 41.95 1.46 -18.74
N MET A 210 42.34 1.26 -20.00
CA MET A 210 41.39 0.86 -21.06
C MET A 210 40.93 -0.58 -20.87
N ILE A 211 39.62 -0.80 -20.78
CA ILE A 211 39.06 -2.14 -20.60
C ILE A 211 39.31 -2.98 -21.88
N PRO A 212 40.08 -4.08 -21.81
CA PRO A 212 40.48 -4.83 -23.00
C PRO A 212 39.33 -5.54 -23.73
N HIS A 213 38.39 -6.11 -22.97
CA HIS A 213 37.34 -6.97 -23.50
C HIS A 213 35.96 -6.39 -23.20
N VAL A 214 35.14 -6.20 -24.25
CA VAL A 214 33.76 -5.74 -24.11
C VAL A 214 32.81 -6.77 -24.67
N LYS A 215 31.86 -7.18 -23.84
CA LYS A 215 30.74 -8.03 -24.21
C LYS A 215 29.46 -7.23 -24.02
N TYR A 216 28.54 -7.30 -24.98
CA TYR A 216 27.27 -6.59 -24.87
C TYR A 216 26.10 -7.48 -25.30
N LYS A 217 24.98 -7.38 -24.59
CA LYS A 217 23.71 -7.97 -24.98
C LYS A 217 22.59 -6.95 -24.81
N GLY A 218 22.02 -6.52 -25.94
CA GLY A 218 20.96 -5.53 -25.98
C GLY A 218 21.22 -4.41 -26.98
N THR A 219 20.15 -3.70 -27.36
CA THR A 219 20.22 -2.60 -28.33
C THR A 219 20.89 -1.37 -27.73
N MET A 220 20.56 -1.04 -26.47
CA MET A 220 21.14 0.10 -25.77
C MET A 220 22.62 -0.15 -25.44
N SER A 221 22.95 -1.37 -25.04
CA SER A 221 24.32 -1.83 -24.80
C SER A 221 25.20 -1.68 -26.05
N LYS A 222 24.69 -2.06 -27.24
CA LYS A 222 25.43 -1.86 -28.49
C LYS A 222 25.64 -0.36 -28.80
N ILE A 223 24.63 0.47 -28.60
CA ILE A 223 24.75 1.92 -28.82
C ILE A 223 25.79 2.54 -27.88
N ILE A 224 25.81 2.13 -26.61
CA ILE A 224 26.82 2.59 -25.64
C ILE A 224 28.21 2.19 -26.09
N TRP A 225 28.41 0.95 -26.53
CA TRP A 225 29.69 0.51 -27.10
C TRP A 225 30.14 1.40 -28.28
N GLU A 226 29.23 1.72 -29.21
CA GLU A 226 29.53 2.62 -30.33
C GLU A 226 29.84 4.05 -29.86
N MET A 227 29.15 4.55 -28.82
CA MET A 227 29.42 5.85 -28.21
C MET A 227 30.79 5.90 -27.51
N MET A 228 31.20 4.81 -26.84
CA MET A 228 32.53 4.73 -26.21
C MET A 228 33.65 4.93 -27.23
N ALA A 229 33.52 4.34 -28.43
CA ALA A 229 34.49 4.54 -29.51
C ALA A 229 34.54 5.99 -30.02
N HIS A 230 33.42 6.72 -29.97
CA HIS A 230 33.39 8.15 -30.28
C HIS A 230 34.09 8.98 -29.21
N PHE A 231 33.72 8.79 -27.94
CA PHE A 231 34.31 9.52 -26.81
C PHE A 231 35.82 9.26 -26.68
N LYS A 232 36.28 8.04 -26.96
CA LYS A 232 37.71 7.74 -27.01
C LYS A 232 38.45 8.63 -28.01
N ARG A 233 37.93 8.75 -29.24
CA ARG A 233 38.52 9.61 -30.28
C ARG A 233 38.50 11.08 -29.87
N GLU A 234 37.44 11.55 -29.20
CA GLU A 234 37.38 12.92 -28.69
C GLU A 234 38.44 13.19 -27.61
N GLN A 235 38.67 12.23 -26.70
CA GLN A 235 39.70 12.33 -25.66
C GLN A 235 41.12 12.32 -26.25
N GLU A 236 41.36 11.49 -27.26
CA GLU A 236 42.62 11.48 -28.02
C GLU A 236 42.88 12.85 -28.67
N VAL A 237 41.88 13.43 -29.34
CA VAL A 237 41.97 14.77 -29.95
C VAL A 237 42.18 15.86 -28.91
N ALA A 238 41.57 15.72 -27.72
CA ALA A 238 41.74 16.66 -26.61
C ALA A 238 43.10 16.54 -25.89
N GLY A 239 43.99 15.63 -26.32
CA GLY A 239 45.30 15.42 -25.71
C GLY A 239 45.28 14.58 -24.44
N ASN A 240 44.17 13.89 -24.14
CA ASN A 240 44.01 13.01 -22.99
C ASN A 240 43.77 11.55 -23.46
N PRO A 241 44.74 10.90 -24.13
CA PRO A 241 44.53 9.57 -24.70
C PRO A 241 44.21 8.54 -23.63
N ILE A 242 43.18 7.73 -23.87
CA ILE A 242 42.79 6.60 -23.00
C ILE A 242 43.62 5.37 -23.41
N GLY A 243 44.07 4.58 -22.43
CA GLY A 243 44.91 3.39 -22.65
C GLY A 243 46.40 3.60 -22.44
N VAL A 244 46.78 4.69 -21.77
CA VAL A 244 48.16 4.92 -21.30
C VAL A 244 48.43 4.14 -20.00
N LEU A 245 47.41 3.94 -19.18
CA LEU A 245 47.46 3.14 -17.96
C LEU A 245 47.22 1.66 -18.26
N ASP A 246 47.89 0.79 -17.52
CA ASP A 246 47.61 -0.64 -17.52
C ASP A 246 46.16 -0.90 -17.07
N PRO A 247 45.45 -1.86 -17.69
CA PRO A 247 44.06 -2.13 -17.36
C PRO A 247 43.90 -2.83 -16.01
N GLU A 248 43.24 -2.19 -15.06
CA GLU A 248 42.83 -2.82 -13.79
C GLU A 248 41.50 -3.60 -13.94
N ILE A 249 40.67 -3.21 -14.92
CA ILE A 249 39.43 -3.92 -15.28
C ILE A 249 39.67 -4.69 -16.59
N ASP A 250 39.57 -6.02 -16.53
CA ASP A 250 39.85 -6.90 -17.67
C ASP A 250 38.67 -7.00 -18.66
N THR A 251 37.45 -7.13 -18.14
CA THR A 251 36.26 -7.38 -18.96
C THR A 251 35.08 -6.51 -18.54
N LEU A 252 34.41 -5.87 -19.51
CA LEU A 252 33.13 -5.19 -19.35
C LEU A 252 32.01 -6.03 -19.99
N VAL A 253 30.94 -6.29 -19.25
CA VAL A 253 29.72 -6.94 -19.74
C VAL A 253 28.54 -5.97 -19.63
N LEU A 254 28.01 -5.50 -20.77
CA LEU A 254 26.84 -4.62 -20.85
C LEU A 254 25.56 -5.44 -21.08
N ILE A 255 24.53 -5.25 -20.26
CA ILE A 255 23.25 -5.97 -20.35
C ILE A 255 22.07 -5.00 -20.29
N ASP A 256 21.23 -5.00 -21.34
CA ASP A 256 19.94 -4.31 -21.33
C ASP A 256 18.95 -5.05 -20.40
N ARG A 257 18.24 -4.32 -19.53
CA ARG A 257 17.22 -4.90 -18.64
C ARG A 257 16.11 -5.62 -19.41
N ASN A 258 15.75 -5.16 -20.61
CA ASN A 258 14.71 -5.79 -21.42
C ASN A 258 15.11 -7.17 -22.00
N VAL A 259 16.38 -7.57 -21.87
CA VAL A 259 16.86 -8.93 -22.18
C VAL A 259 16.29 -9.94 -21.19
N ASP A 260 16.11 -9.52 -19.93
CA ASP A 260 15.58 -10.35 -18.86
C ASP A 260 14.59 -9.57 -18.00
N LEU A 261 13.32 -9.59 -18.41
CA LEU A 261 12.21 -9.02 -17.67
C LEU A 261 11.57 -10.02 -16.68
N VAL A 262 11.99 -11.29 -16.70
CA VAL A 262 11.43 -12.33 -15.82
C VAL A 262 11.99 -12.17 -14.41
N THR A 263 13.30 -11.96 -14.32
CA THR A 263 14.01 -11.86 -13.03
C THR A 263 13.42 -10.83 -12.08
N PRO A 264 13.15 -9.56 -12.48
CA PRO A 264 12.53 -8.58 -11.58
C PRO A 264 11.11 -8.95 -11.14
N MET A 265 10.39 -9.78 -11.90
CA MET A 265 9.04 -10.19 -11.52
C MET A 265 9.03 -11.29 -10.46
N CYS A 266 10.14 -12.01 -10.27
CA CYS A 266 10.25 -13.07 -9.28
C CYS A 266 10.45 -12.49 -7.87
N THR A 267 9.88 -13.13 -6.85
CA THR A 267 10.14 -12.77 -5.45
C THR A 267 11.45 -13.44 -4.96
N PRO A 268 12.47 -12.69 -4.52
CA PRO A 268 13.71 -13.24 -3.96
C PRO A 268 13.50 -13.94 -2.61
N LEU A 269 14.46 -14.79 -2.22
CA LEU A 269 14.56 -15.45 -0.91
C LEU A 269 15.93 -15.29 -0.24
N THR A 270 16.75 -14.36 -0.74
CA THR A 270 17.94 -13.83 -0.07
C THR A 270 17.55 -12.78 0.98
N TYR A 271 18.35 -12.60 2.02
CA TYR A 271 18.08 -11.66 3.10
C TYR A 271 17.88 -10.21 2.60
N GLU A 272 18.83 -9.64 1.86
CA GLU A 272 18.75 -8.28 1.33
C GLU A 272 17.61 -8.13 0.32
N GLY A 273 17.43 -9.11 -0.57
CA GLY A 273 16.31 -9.13 -1.50
C GLY A 273 14.93 -9.09 -0.83
N LEU A 274 14.74 -9.82 0.28
CA LEU A 274 13.49 -9.79 1.04
C LEU A 274 13.31 -8.51 1.87
N LEU A 275 14.40 -7.92 2.38
CA LEU A 275 14.32 -6.59 2.98
C LEU A 275 13.82 -5.57 1.95
N ASP A 276 14.31 -5.64 0.72
CA ASP A 276 13.86 -4.76 -0.36
C ASP A 276 12.40 -4.99 -0.77
N GLU A 277 11.95 -6.25 -0.87
CA GLU A 277 10.54 -6.55 -1.17
C GLU A 277 9.57 -6.13 -0.05
N ILE A 278 9.96 -6.27 1.21
CA ILE A 278 9.06 -6.05 2.36
C ILE A 278 9.12 -4.61 2.87
N LEU A 279 10.31 -4.02 2.95
CA LEU A 279 10.54 -2.69 3.53
C LEU A 279 10.85 -1.63 2.47
N GLY A 280 11.42 -2.04 1.32
CA GLY A 280 11.93 -1.14 0.30
C GLY A 280 13.27 -0.52 0.69
N ILE A 281 14.34 -0.85 -0.05
CA ILE A 281 15.65 -0.22 0.10
C ILE A 281 15.72 0.97 -0.85
N THR A 282 15.90 2.16 -0.30
CA THR A 282 16.00 3.40 -1.07
C THR A 282 17.37 4.01 -0.86
N HIS A 283 18.17 4.07 -1.92
CA HIS A 283 19.53 4.64 -1.91
C HIS A 283 20.47 3.95 -0.90
N GLY A 284 20.35 2.64 -0.68
CA GLY A 284 21.14 1.91 0.32
C GLY A 284 20.66 2.06 1.77
N PHE A 285 19.45 2.59 1.97
CA PHE A 285 18.84 2.76 3.30
C PHE A 285 17.46 2.11 3.39
N ILE A 286 17.14 1.58 4.57
CA ILE A 286 15.76 1.26 4.97
C ILE A 286 15.27 2.30 5.99
N THR A 287 13.95 2.46 6.08
CA THR A 287 13.31 3.29 7.11
C THR A 287 12.39 2.40 7.94
N VAL A 288 12.69 2.28 9.24
CA VAL A 288 12.00 1.36 10.16
C VAL A 288 11.68 2.05 11.48
N ASP A 289 10.76 1.48 12.25
CA ASP A 289 10.49 1.93 13.63
C ASP A 289 11.75 1.78 14.51
N SER A 290 11.99 2.75 15.39
CA SER A 290 13.12 2.73 16.34
C SER A 290 13.21 1.44 17.14
N ASP A 291 12.07 0.86 17.49
CA ASP A 291 11.93 -0.34 18.31
C ASP A 291 12.46 -1.60 17.59
N LEU A 292 12.59 -1.56 16.26
CA LEU A 292 13.19 -2.64 15.48
C LEU A 292 14.72 -2.62 15.53
N ILE A 293 15.33 -1.51 15.96
CA ILE A 293 16.79 -1.31 15.96
C ILE A 293 17.38 -1.30 17.37
N ALA A 294 16.65 -0.80 18.38
CA ALA A 294 17.16 -0.64 19.74
C ALA A 294 16.19 -1.22 20.79
N ASP A 295 16.75 -1.90 21.80
CA ASP A 295 16.04 -2.18 23.04
C ASP A 295 15.91 -0.86 23.82
N SER A 296 14.69 -0.37 24.01
CA SER A 296 14.44 0.60 25.08
C SER A 296 14.43 -0.16 26.41
N ASP A 297 15.36 0.14 27.31
CA ASP A 297 15.39 -0.36 28.69
C ASP A 297 14.18 0.10 29.53
N ASP A 298 13.28 0.91 28.94
CA ASP A 298 12.17 1.57 29.61
C ASP A 298 10.85 1.20 28.92
N LYS A 299 10.27 0.07 29.33
CA LYS A 299 9.00 -0.47 28.77
C LYS A 299 7.75 0.30 29.22
N ASP A 300 7.90 1.27 30.12
CA ASP A 300 6.81 2.02 30.74
C ASP A 300 6.75 3.52 30.35
N ALA A 301 7.65 3.99 29.48
CA ALA A 301 7.60 5.35 28.94
C ALA A 301 6.81 5.40 27.61
N PRO A 302 5.90 6.36 27.41
CA PRO A 302 5.25 6.58 26.12
C PRO A 302 6.28 7.16 25.13
N SER A 303 7.07 6.29 24.51
CA SER A 303 8.01 6.70 23.46
C SER A 303 7.28 6.82 22.13
N GLU A 304 7.25 8.03 21.56
CA GLU A 304 6.90 8.26 20.15
C GLU A 304 7.66 7.25 19.27
N LYS A 305 6.95 6.44 18.48
CA LYS A 305 7.59 5.54 17.50
C LYS A 305 8.27 6.37 16.43
N LYS A 306 9.55 6.64 16.65
CA LYS A 306 10.38 7.44 15.77
C LYS A 306 10.88 6.56 14.63
N GLN A 307 10.54 6.91 13.41
CA GLN A 307 11.10 6.26 12.23
C GLN A 307 12.58 6.64 12.09
N VAL A 308 13.44 5.64 11.92
CA VAL A 308 14.89 5.79 11.81
C VAL A 308 15.34 5.23 10.47
N SER A 309 16.24 5.96 9.81
CA SER A 309 16.88 5.52 8.58
C SER A 309 18.16 4.75 8.92
N VAL A 310 18.22 3.49 8.50
CA VAL A 310 19.33 2.56 8.75
C VAL A 310 20.08 2.32 7.44
N PRO A 311 21.40 2.59 7.41
CA PRO A 311 22.23 2.21 6.26
C PRO A 311 22.37 0.69 6.21
N LEU A 312 22.26 0.13 5.00
CA LEU A 312 22.52 -1.27 4.72
C LEU A 312 23.72 -1.35 3.76
N ASN A 313 24.91 -1.62 4.30
CA ASN A 313 26.15 -1.73 3.53
C ASN A 313 27.22 -2.51 4.31
N SER A 314 28.37 -2.76 3.67
CA SER A 314 29.45 -3.59 4.24
C SER A 314 30.17 -3.01 5.47
N ASN A 315 29.84 -1.79 5.93
CA ASN A 315 30.37 -1.30 7.21
C ASN A 315 29.86 -2.14 8.39
N ASP A 316 28.63 -2.67 8.28
CA ASP A 316 28.10 -3.67 9.20
C ASP A 316 28.60 -5.06 8.75
N LYS A 317 29.55 -5.61 9.51
CA LYS A 317 30.16 -6.91 9.20
C LYS A 317 29.18 -8.08 9.26
N ILE A 318 28.13 -7.98 10.08
CA ILE A 318 27.08 -9.01 10.12
C ILE A 318 26.27 -8.91 8.84
N TYR A 319 25.86 -7.70 8.46
CA TYR A 319 25.13 -7.48 7.21
C TYR A 319 25.92 -7.94 5.97
N ALA A 320 27.20 -7.54 5.87
CA ALA A 320 28.09 -7.91 4.77
C ALA A 320 28.14 -9.43 4.55
N GLU A 321 28.16 -10.20 5.64
CA GLU A 321 28.18 -11.66 5.60
C GLU A 321 26.82 -12.26 5.21
N VAL A 322 25.72 -11.73 5.74
CA VAL A 322 24.40 -12.40 5.65
C VAL A 322 23.46 -11.86 4.58
N ARG A 323 23.74 -10.70 3.98
CA ARG A 323 22.87 -10.06 2.96
C ARG A 323 22.51 -10.98 1.78
N ASP A 324 23.47 -11.79 1.34
CA ASP A 324 23.31 -12.70 0.20
C ASP A 324 22.85 -14.10 0.64
N TYR A 325 22.68 -14.35 1.94
CA TYR A 325 22.23 -15.65 2.45
C TYR A 325 20.78 -15.90 2.11
N HIS A 326 20.47 -17.16 1.79
CA HIS A 326 19.09 -17.64 1.82
C HIS A 326 18.52 -17.57 3.24
N VAL A 327 17.21 -17.30 3.38
CA VAL A 327 16.53 -17.19 4.68
C VAL A 327 16.69 -18.42 5.59
N GLU A 328 16.82 -19.62 5.02
CA GLU A 328 17.08 -20.83 5.80
C GLU A 328 18.48 -20.83 6.44
N ARG A 329 19.49 -20.33 5.73
CA ARG A 329 20.86 -20.22 6.25
C ARG A 329 20.97 -19.11 7.28
N LEU A 330 20.30 -17.98 7.03
CA LEU A 330 20.30 -16.79 7.88
C LEU A 330 19.97 -17.12 9.34
N GLY A 331 18.87 -17.85 9.57
CA GLY A 331 18.43 -18.18 10.92
C GLY A 331 19.44 -18.98 11.72
N MET A 332 20.14 -19.93 11.08
CA MET A 332 21.19 -20.72 11.71
C MET A 332 22.40 -19.86 12.10
N TYR A 333 22.82 -18.98 11.19
CA TYR A 333 23.95 -18.09 11.41
C TYR A 333 23.70 -17.11 12.55
N LEU A 334 22.55 -16.43 12.57
CA LEU A 334 22.21 -15.48 13.64
C LEU A 334 22.13 -16.15 15.01
N GLN A 335 21.60 -17.38 15.08
CA GLN A 335 21.58 -18.17 16.32
C GLN A 335 22.98 -18.54 16.80
N GLN A 336 23.88 -18.90 15.88
CA GLN A 336 25.27 -19.20 16.23
C GLN A 336 25.99 -17.95 16.73
N GLN A 337 25.89 -16.82 16.03
CA GLN A 337 26.48 -15.55 16.46
C GLN A 337 25.98 -15.12 17.85
N ALA A 338 24.67 -15.30 18.14
CA ALA A 338 24.11 -15.00 19.45
C ALA A 338 24.69 -15.87 20.57
N ARG A 339 24.97 -17.16 20.29
CA ARG A 339 25.64 -18.07 21.23
C ARG A 339 27.10 -17.64 21.44
N ASP A 340 27.84 -17.41 20.36
CA ASP A 340 29.25 -17.04 20.40
C ASP A 340 29.49 -15.74 21.18
N ILE A 341 28.63 -14.72 20.98
CA ILE A 341 28.71 -13.46 21.74
C ILE A 341 28.41 -13.69 23.24
N ARG A 342 27.42 -14.52 23.58
CA ARG A 342 27.07 -14.83 24.96
C ARG A 342 28.17 -15.61 25.68
N GLU A 343 28.73 -16.63 25.03
CA GLU A 343 29.82 -17.45 25.57
C GLU A 343 31.06 -16.59 25.84
N ARG A 344 31.45 -15.70 24.91
CA ARG A 344 32.57 -14.77 25.12
C ARG A 344 32.36 -13.81 26.30
N TYR A 345 31.11 -13.39 26.54
CA TYR A 345 30.77 -12.53 27.69
C TYR A 345 30.84 -13.30 29.02
N ASP A 346 30.38 -14.55 29.02
CA ASP A 346 30.39 -15.42 30.19
C ASP A 346 31.80 -15.94 30.55
N GLU A 347 32.64 -16.24 29.56
CA GLU A 347 34.05 -16.61 29.76
C GLU A 347 34.83 -15.50 30.49
N PHE A 348 34.64 -14.24 30.07
CA PHE A 348 35.27 -13.11 30.75
C PHE A 348 34.76 -12.93 32.19
N ARG A 349 33.45 -13.10 32.43
CA ARG A 349 32.86 -13.03 33.78
C ARG A 349 33.33 -14.15 34.72
N LYS A 350 33.66 -15.32 34.18
CA LYS A 350 34.11 -16.49 34.95
C LYS A 350 35.60 -16.44 35.29
N ASN A 351 36.40 -15.68 34.55
CA ASN A 351 37.84 -15.63 34.76
C ASN A 351 38.22 -14.68 35.93
N ARG A 352 38.07 -15.17 37.17
CA ARG A 352 38.34 -14.40 38.41
C ARG A 352 39.83 -14.08 38.65
N ASP A 353 40.73 -14.77 37.95
CA ASP A 353 42.19 -14.61 38.06
C ASP A 353 42.82 -13.89 36.85
N ALA A 354 42.02 -13.16 36.05
CA ALA A 354 42.51 -12.45 34.87
C ALA A 354 43.57 -11.40 35.24
N SER A 355 44.68 -11.38 34.49
CA SER A 355 45.76 -10.41 34.65
C SER A 355 45.34 -8.99 34.27
N ILE A 356 46.01 -7.97 34.82
CA ILE A 356 45.73 -6.55 34.53
C ILE A 356 45.86 -6.24 33.02
N SER A 357 46.76 -6.93 32.31
CA SER A 357 46.92 -6.84 30.86
C SER A 357 45.70 -7.38 30.10
N GLU A 358 45.17 -8.54 30.50
CA GLU A 358 43.99 -9.15 29.88
C GLU A 358 42.73 -8.32 30.14
N ILE A 359 42.61 -7.72 31.34
CA ILE A 359 41.53 -6.79 31.66
C ILE A 359 41.61 -5.54 30.78
N ARG A 360 42.80 -4.93 30.60
CA ARG A 360 42.99 -3.77 29.71
C ARG A 360 42.66 -4.10 28.26
N GLU A 361 43.05 -5.27 27.78
CA GLU A 361 42.77 -5.71 26.42
C GLU A 361 41.27 -5.96 26.19
N PHE A 362 40.58 -6.55 27.17
CA PHE A 362 39.13 -6.72 27.12
C PHE A 362 38.40 -5.38 27.15
N VAL A 363 38.78 -4.45 28.04
CA VAL A 363 38.17 -3.11 28.12
C VAL A 363 38.29 -2.35 26.80
N LYS A 364 39.41 -2.50 26.07
CA LYS A 364 39.56 -1.95 24.72
C LYS A 364 38.61 -2.56 23.68
N ARG A 365 38.21 -3.82 23.86
CA ARG A 365 37.31 -4.55 22.94
C ARG A 365 35.82 -4.33 23.24
N ILE A 366 35.45 -3.83 24.43
CA ILE A 366 34.05 -3.59 24.85
C ILE A 366 33.25 -2.73 23.85
N PRO A 367 33.76 -1.59 23.33
CA PRO A 367 32.99 -0.77 22.40
C PRO A 367 32.59 -1.52 21.12
N GLY A 368 33.53 -2.25 20.52
CA GLY A 368 33.27 -3.07 19.33
C GLY A 368 32.34 -4.25 19.60
N LEU A 369 32.45 -4.88 20.78
CA LEU A 369 31.52 -5.94 21.21
C LEU A 369 30.09 -5.40 21.40
N LYS A 370 29.92 -4.22 21.99
CA LYS A 370 28.62 -3.56 22.16
C LYS A 370 27.99 -3.23 20.81
N GLN A 371 28.78 -2.71 19.87
CA GLN A 371 28.31 -2.40 18.51
C GLN A 371 27.89 -3.67 17.76
N ASN A 372 28.70 -4.74 17.80
CA ASN A 372 28.35 -6.02 17.18
C ASN A 372 27.07 -6.63 17.77
N TYR A 373 26.86 -6.48 19.08
CA TYR A 373 25.62 -6.91 19.73
C TYR A 373 24.40 -6.13 19.21
N GLN A 374 24.52 -4.80 19.02
CA GLN A 374 23.46 -3.98 18.46
C GLN A 374 23.12 -4.37 17.02
N TYR A 375 24.12 -4.57 16.16
CA TYR A 375 23.91 -5.06 14.79
C TYR A 375 23.25 -6.44 14.78
N LEU A 376 23.70 -7.36 15.65
CA LEU A 376 23.10 -8.68 15.74
C LEU A 376 21.61 -8.59 16.14
N GLN A 377 21.27 -7.79 17.14
CA GLN A 377 19.89 -7.61 17.59
C GLN A 377 19.02 -7.00 16.48
N GLN A 378 19.52 -5.97 15.80
CA GLN A 378 18.85 -5.38 14.63
C GLN A 378 18.55 -6.45 13.57
N HIS A 379 19.53 -7.27 13.21
CA HIS A 379 19.33 -8.31 12.20
C HIS A 379 18.43 -9.45 12.66
N ILE A 380 18.39 -9.79 13.95
CA ILE A 380 17.41 -10.72 14.52
C ILE A 380 15.99 -10.16 14.34
N ASN A 381 15.75 -8.91 14.74
CA ASN A 381 14.44 -8.26 14.62
C ASN A 381 13.96 -8.19 13.16
N LEU A 382 14.86 -7.80 12.24
CA LEU A 382 14.57 -7.77 10.81
C LEU A 382 14.31 -9.18 10.24
N ALA A 383 15.07 -10.18 10.66
CA ALA A 383 14.85 -11.57 10.25
C ALA A 383 13.52 -12.14 10.75
N GLU A 384 13.06 -11.76 11.95
CA GLU A 384 11.74 -12.13 12.48
C GLU A 384 10.61 -11.54 11.63
N LEU A 385 10.73 -10.28 11.20
CA LEU A 385 9.76 -9.65 10.30
C LEU A 385 9.69 -10.38 8.95
N ILE A 386 10.84 -10.73 8.38
CA ILE A 386 10.91 -11.52 7.14
C ILE A 386 10.21 -12.86 7.35
N LYS A 387 10.58 -13.59 8.41
CA LYS A 387 10.02 -14.92 8.71
C LYS A 387 8.51 -14.88 8.85
N LYS A 388 7.98 -13.90 9.58
CA LYS A 388 6.53 -13.70 9.73
C LYS A 388 5.82 -13.51 8.38
N THR A 389 6.48 -12.85 7.43
CA THR A 389 5.95 -12.63 6.09
C THR A 389 6.03 -13.89 5.24
N THR A 390 7.18 -14.59 5.24
CA THR A 390 7.40 -15.80 4.43
C THR A 390 6.61 -17.01 4.92
N ASP A 391 6.28 -17.07 6.23
CA ASP A 391 5.44 -18.12 6.82
C ASP A 391 3.94 -17.95 6.51
N HIS A 392 3.54 -16.83 5.92
CA HIS A 392 2.14 -16.58 5.61
C HIS A 392 1.67 -17.41 4.39
N LYS A 393 0.41 -17.89 4.43
CA LYS A 393 -0.14 -18.72 3.33
C LYS A 393 -0.08 -18.01 1.98
N SER A 394 -0.45 -16.73 1.93
CA SER A 394 -0.42 -15.97 0.67
C SER A 394 0.98 -15.79 0.07
N PHE A 395 2.04 -15.80 0.89
CA PHE A 395 3.41 -15.79 0.37
C PHE A 395 3.75 -17.13 -0.27
N ARG A 396 3.37 -18.25 0.37
CA ARG A 396 3.53 -19.58 -0.23
C ARG A 396 2.73 -19.72 -1.53
N ASP A 397 1.47 -19.30 -1.54
CA ASP A 397 0.61 -19.33 -2.73
C ASP A 397 1.23 -18.51 -3.87
N LEU A 398 1.79 -17.32 -3.55
CA LEU A 398 2.55 -16.51 -4.52
C LEU A 398 3.74 -17.29 -5.09
N LYS A 399 4.56 -17.92 -4.25
CA LYS A 399 5.71 -18.71 -4.72
C LYS A 399 5.30 -19.92 -5.58
N VAL A 400 4.18 -20.58 -5.26
CA VAL A 400 3.61 -21.65 -6.11
C VAL A 400 3.24 -21.08 -7.49
N ALA A 401 2.53 -19.96 -7.53
CA ALA A 401 2.10 -19.32 -8.77
C ALA A 401 3.29 -18.83 -9.63
N GLU A 402 4.30 -18.23 -9.00
CA GLU A 402 5.54 -17.84 -9.67
C GLU A 402 6.25 -19.04 -10.30
N HIS A 403 6.41 -20.13 -9.54
CA HIS A 403 7.05 -21.33 -10.04
C HIS A 403 6.27 -21.95 -11.21
N ALA A 404 4.94 -22.02 -11.13
CA ALA A 404 4.09 -22.51 -12.22
C ALA A 404 4.33 -21.70 -13.51
N MET A 405 4.36 -20.37 -13.42
CA MET A 405 4.64 -19.50 -14.57
C MET A 405 6.05 -19.69 -15.14
N LEU A 406 7.07 -19.89 -14.30
CA LEU A 406 8.44 -20.20 -14.72
C LEU A 406 8.52 -21.57 -15.41
N MET A 407 7.68 -22.51 -15.00
CA MET A 407 7.52 -23.82 -15.63
C MET A 407 6.69 -23.77 -16.93
N GLY A 408 6.17 -22.60 -17.30
CA GLY A 408 5.41 -22.37 -18.53
C GLY A 408 3.93 -22.72 -18.39
N GLU A 409 3.46 -22.93 -17.16
CA GLU A 409 2.06 -23.11 -16.83
C GLU A 409 1.34 -21.75 -16.76
N THR A 410 0.01 -21.80 -16.72
CA THR A 410 -0.83 -20.59 -16.75
C THR A 410 -1.66 -20.47 -15.49
N ILE A 411 -1.72 -19.27 -14.92
CA ILE A 411 -2.49 -18.99 -13.68
C ILE A 411 -3.67 -18.03 -13.91
N PHE A 412 -4.23 -18.00 -15.13
CA PHE A 412 -5.27 -17.01 -15.50
C PHE A 412 -6.49 -17.02 -14.57
N ASP A 413 -6.95 -18.21 -14.16
CA ASP A 413 -8.09 -18.34 -13.24
C ASP A 413 -7.77 -17.74 -11.86
N GLN A 414 -6.55 -17.97 -11.35
CA GLN A 414 -6.08 -17.38 -10.09
C GLN A 414 -5.96 -15.86 -10.22
N MET A 415 -5.49 -15.34 -11.37
CA MET A 415 -5.44 -13.90 -11.61
C MET A 415 -6.84 -13.27 -11.64
N GLU A 416 -7.81 -13.91 -12.30
CA GLU A 416 -9.20 -13.44 -12.33
C GLU A 416 -9.80 -13.40 -10.91
N GLU A 417 -9.57 -14.45 -10.12
CA GLU A 417 -9.98 -14.50 -8.70
C GLU A 417 -9.36 -13.36 -7.88
N ARG A 418 -8.05 -13.12 -8.03
CA ARG A 418 -7.34 -12.00 -7.35
C ARG A 418 -7.87 -10.64 -7.77
N ILE A 419 -8.23 -10.47 -9.04
CA ILE A 419 -8.91 -9.26 -9.52
C ILE A 419 -10.29 -9.14 -8.88
N GLY A 420 -11.06 -10.23 -8.82
CA GLY A 420 -12.37 -10.25 -8.18
C GLY A 420 -12.33 -9.88 -6.69
N PHE A 421 -11.30 -10.31 -5.97
CA PHE A 421 -11.04 -9.94 -4.57
C PHE A 421 -10.46 -8.54 -4.36
N GLN A 422 -10.23 -7.77 -5.43
CA GLN A 422 -9.66 -6.43 -5.38
C GLN A 422 -8.31 -6.38 -4.65
N GLU A 423 -7.47 -7.40 -4.84
CA GLU A 423 -6.10 -7.39 -4.32
C GLU A 423 -5.31 -6.16 -4.83
N PRO A 424 -4.22 -5.72 -4.15
CA PRO A 424 -3.45 -4.57 -4.59
C PRO A 424 -3.04 -4.68 -6.08
N ILE A 425 -3.48 -3.73 -6.90
CA ILE A 425 -3.37 -3.79 -8.38
C ILE A 425 -1.93 -4.06 -8.83
N LEU A 426 -0.93 -3.50 -8.15
CA LEU A 426 0.47 -3.69 -8.49
C LEU A 426 0.89 -5.17 -8.41
N SER A 427 0.41 -5.90 -7.42
CA SER A 427 0.68 -7.33 -7.27
C SER A 427 0.04 -8.17 -8.38
N VAL A 428 -1.16 -7.75 -8.83
CA VAL A 428 -1.86 -8.37 -9.95
C VAL A 428 -1.13 -8.07 -11.27
N LEU A 429 -0.72 -6.82 -11.49
CA LEU A 429 0.05 -6.40 -12.67
C LEU A 429 1.39 -7.13 -12.74
N ARG A 430 2.07 -7.34 -11.60
CA ARG A 430 3.33 -8.11 -11.54
C ARG A 430 3.14 -9.55 -12.01
N GLN A 431 2.11 -10.25 -11.52
CA GLN A 431 1.80 -11.60 -12.00
C GLN A 431 1.37 -11.62 -13.46
N PHE A 432 0.59 -10.63 -13.90
CA PHE A 432 0.17 -10.52 -15.30
C PHE A 432 1.35 -10.31 -16.25
N CYS A 433 2.30 -9.47 -15.87
CA CYS A 433 3.56 -9.28 -16.59
C CYS A 433 4.39 -10.57 -16.56
N MET A 434 4.56 -11.20 -15.40
CA MET A 434 5.31 -12.46 -15.25
C MET A 434 4.78 -13.55 -16.18
N GLN A 435 3.47 -13.77 -16.21
CA GLN A 435 2.83 -14.72 -17.12
C GLN A 435 3.12 -14.38 -18.58
N SER A 436 3.12 -13.09 -18.94
CA SER A 436 3.42 -12.65 -20.29
C SER A 436 4.86 -12.95 -20.69
N VAL A 437 5.83 -12.54 -19.87
CA VAL A 437 7.26 -12.67 -20.19
C VAL A 437 7.74 -14.13 -20.15
N THR A 438 7.18 -14.99 -19.31
CA THR A 438 7.52 -16.43 -19.32
C THR A 438 6.86 -17.18 -20.48
N SER A 439 5.71 -16.72 -20.97
CA SER A 439 4.94 -17.37 -22.04
C SER A 439 5.21 -16.83 -23.45
N GLY A 440 6.03 -15.79 -23.58
CA GLY A 440 6.24 -15.09 -24.86
C GLY A 440 5.01 -14.30 -25.33
N GLY A 441 4.20 -13.84 -24.39
CA GLY A 441 2.91 -13.17 -24.62
C GLY A 441 1.70 -14.03 -24.28
N ILE A 442 0.58 -13.35 -24.04
CA ILE A 442 -0.70 -13.94 -23.62
C ILE A 442 -1.62 -13.99 -24.83
N LYS A 443 -2.28 -15.14 -25.02
CA LYS A 443 -3.24 -15.32 -26.13
C LYS A 443 -4.35 -14.25 -26.04
N ALA A 444 -4.72 -13.68 -27.19
CA ALA A 444 -5.69 -12.57 -27.29
C ALA A 444 -6.94 -12.75 -26.42
N LYS A 445 -7.55 -13.95 -26.43
CA LYS A 445 -8.73 -14.27 -25.61
C LYS A 445 -8.51 -14.00 -24.11
N ASN A 446 -7.43 -14.54 -23.54
CA ASN A 446 -7.16 -14.40 -22.10
C ASN A 446 -6.66 -13.00 -21.77
N TYR A 447 -5.89 -12.41 -22.69
CA TYR A 447 -5.40 -11.05 -22.54
C TYR A 447 -6.55 -10.03 -22.47
N ASP A 448 -7.44 -10.07 -23.46
CA ASP A 448 -8.56 -9.14 -23.58
C ASP A 448 -9.55 -9.32 -22.42
N HIS A 449 -9.71 -10.56 -21.92
CA HIS A 449 -10.50 -10.84 -20.74
C HIS A 449 -9.90 -10.22 -19.47
N LEU A 450 -8.64 -10.53 -19.13
CA LEU A 450 -8.00 -9.99 -17.93
C LEU A 450 -7.86 -8.47 -17.98
N ARG A 451 -7.58 -7.90 -19.16
CA ARG A 451 -7.60 -6.44 -19.37
C ARG A 451 -8.97 -5.85 -19.00
N ARG A 452 -10.05 -6.49 -19.44
CA ARG A 452 -11.42 -6.03 -19.14
C ARG A 452 -11.72 -6.14 -17.64
N GLU A 453 -11.34 -7.24 -16.99
CA GLU A 453 -11.51 -7.38 -15.53
C GLU A 453 -10.75 -6.28 -14.79
N LEU A 454 -9.48 -6.04 -15.15
CA LEU A 454 -8.65 -5.01 -14.53
C LEU A 454 -9.28 -3.61 -14.65
N VAL A 455 -9.76 -3.24 -15.84
CA VAL A 455 -10.36 -1.93 -16.08
C VAL A 455 -11.67 -1.77 -15.31
N GLN A 456 -12.49 -2.81 -15.24
CA GLN A 456 -13.77 -2.77 -14.54
C GLN A 456 -13.61 -2.73 -13.01
N THR A 457 -12.58 -3.39 -12.48
CA THR A 457 -12.33 -3.42 -11.03
C THR A 457 -11.54 -2.22 -10.54
N TYR A 458 -10.48 -1.82 -11.25
CA TYR A 458 -9.52 -0.80 -10.77
C TYR A 458 -9.63 0.56 -11.46
N GLY A 459 -10.53 0.71 -12.44
CA GLY A 459 -10.76 1.97 -13.16
C GLY A 459 -10.13 2.02 -14.55
N PHE A 460 -10.53 3.02 -15.33
CA PHE A 460 -10.12 3.18 -16.73
C PHE A 460 -8.63 3.52 -16.89
N GLU A 461 -8.04 4.13 -15.87
CA GLU A 461 -6.62 4.47 -15.78
C GLU A 461 -5.72 3.23 -15.80
N ALA A 462 -6.25 2.05 -15.43
CA ALA A 462 -5.55 0.78 -15.60
C ALA A 462 -5.15 0.55 -17.07
N LEU A 463 -5.91 1.07 -18.05
CA LEU A 463 -5.57 0.96 -19.47
C LEU A 463 -4.28 1.70 -19.83
N LEU A 464 -4.01 2.85 -19.17
CA LEU A 464 -2.78 3.62 -19.38
C LEU A 464 -1.57 2.86 -18.82
N ALA A 465 -1.74 2.21 -17.67
CA ALA A 465 -0.73 1.32 -17.10
C ALA A 465 -0.45 0.14 -18.04
N LEU A 466 -1.49 -0.56 -18.51
CA LEU A 466 -1.34 -1.69 -19.45
C LEU A 466 -0.63 -1.28 -20.74
N ASN A 467 -0.98 -0.14 -21.33
CA ASN A 467 -0.30 0.38 -22.52
C ASN A 467 1.19 0.67 -22.26
N SER A 468 1.54 1.19 -21.07
CA SER A 468 2.93 1.44 -20.70
C SER A 468 3.72 0.13 -20.53
N LEU A 469 3.08 -0.89 -19.94
CA LEU A 469 3.66 -2.23 -19.79
C LEU A 469 3.81 -2.96 -21.13
N GLU A 470 2.88 -2.74 -22.06
CA GLU A 470 3.00 -3.25 -23.44
C GLU A 470 4.19 -2.64 -24.17
N LYS A 471 4.35 -1.31 -24.10
CA LYS A 471 5.51 -0.62 -24.68
C LYS A 471 6.83 -1.11 -24.08
N ALA A 472 6.88 -1.30 -22.75
CA ALA A 472 8.03 -1.82 -22.04
C ALA A 472 8.41 -3.27 -22.42
N GLY A 473 7.53 -4.01 -23.11
CA GLY A 473 7.72 -5.44 -23.41
C GLY A 473 7.42 -6.37 -22.23
N LEU A 474 6.93 -5.84 -21.11
CA LEU A 474 6.48 -6.60 -19.94
C LEU A 474 5.15 -7.33 -20.20
N LEU A 475 4.40 -6.85 -21.18
CA LEU A 475 3.09 -7.38 -21.54
C LEU A 475 2.95 -7.48 -23.07
N ARG A 476 2.52 -8.62 -23.58
CA ARG A 476 2.32 -8.82 -25.03
C ARG A 476 1.02 -9.57 -25.28
N ARG A 477 0.15 -8.99 -26.10
CA ARG A 477 -1.02 -9.65 -26.69
C ARG A 477 -0.58 -10.46 -27.91
N ARG A 478 -0.97 -11.73 -27.99
CA ARG A 478 -0.66 -12.63 -29.10
C ARG A 478 -1.90 -13.02 -29.88
N ASP A 479 -1.98 -12.56 -31.14
CA ASP A 479 -2.99 -12.97 -32.11
C ASP A 479 -2.58 -14.30 -32.77
N THR A 480 -3.54 -15.20 -32.98
CA THR A 480 -3.37 -16.65 -33.22
C THR A 480 -2.77 -17.07 -34.57
N LEU A 481 -2.01 -16.22 -35.26
CA LEU A 481 -1.53 -16.52 -36.62
C LEU A 481 -0.10 -17.09 -36.70
N TRP A 482 0.73 -16.96 -35.67
CA TRP A 482 2.09 -17.49 -35.66
C TRP A 482 2.41 -18.10 -34.28
N THR A 483 2.82 -19.37 -34.27
CA THR A 483 3.30 -20.08 -33.07
C THR A 483 4.75 -19.72 -32.81
N ASP A 484 5.02 -18.50 -32.34
CA ASP A 484 6.31 -18.21 -31.74
C ASP A 484 6.39 -18.98 -30.42
N SER A 485 7.32 -19.93 -30.33
CA SER A 485 7.68 -20.56 -29.06
C SER A 485 8.24 -19.50 -28.10
N SER A 486 7.91 -19.58 -26.82
CA SER A 486 8.47 -18.68 -25.81
C SER A 486 10.00 -18.77 -25.80
N GLY A 487 10.69 -17.65 -26.07
CA GLY A 487 12.15 -17.57 -25.95
C GLY A 487 12.65 -17.92 -24.54
N PHE A 488 11.82 -17.64 -23.52
CA PHE A 488 12.10 -18.04 -22.14
C PHE A 488 12.10 -19.57 -21.95
N SER A 489 11.23 -20.32 -22.63
CA SER A 489 11.21 -21.79 -22.53
C SER A 489 12.48 -22.43 -23.08
N LEU A 490 13.00 -21.91 -24.21
CA LEU A 490 14.29 -22.34 -24.75
C LEU A 490 15.43 -21.99 -23.79
N ALA A 491 15.43 -20.77 -23.27
CA ALA A 491 16.46 -20.30 -22.36
C ALA A 491 16.45 -21.06 -21.03
N ARG A 492 15.27 -21.41 -20.51
CA ARG A 492 15.13 -22.21 -19.29
C ARG A 492 15.94 -23.49 -19.37
N LYS A 493 15.92 -24.16 -20.52
CA LYS A 493 16.71 -25.38 -20.78
C LYS A 493 18.18 -25.04 -21.02
N THR A 494 18.45 -24.10 -21.94
CA THR A 494 19.83 -23.81 -22.40
C THR A 494 20.72 -23.24 -21.29
N PHE A 495 20.17 -22.35 -20.46
CA PHE A 495 20.89 -21.68 -19.37
C PHE A 495 20.65 -22.36 -18.01
N ARG A 496 19.96 -23.51 -17.98
CA ARG A 496 19.58 -24.21 -16.74
C ARG A 496 18.99 -23.24 -15.70
N LEU A 497 17.94 -22.54 -16.12
CA LEU A 497 17.34 -21.49 -15.27
C LEU A 497 16.58 -22.06 -14.08
N ILE A 498 16.15 -23.32 -14.14
CA ILE A 498 15.50 -24.01 -13.01
C ILE A 498 16.40 -25.15 -12.55
N ASN A 499 16.61 -25.26 -11.24
CA ASN A 499 17.43 -26.31 -10.65
C ASN A 499 16.80 -26.84 -9.34
N GLU A 500 16.61 -28.15 -9.28
CA GLU A 500 15.93 -28.83 -8.15
C GLU A 500 16.91 -29.26 -7.05
N GLU A 501 18.19 -29.41 -7.37
CA GLU A 501 19.22 -30.03 -6.51
C GLU A 501 20.07 -29.00 -5.73
N VAL A 502 19.49 -27.84 -5.40
CA VAL A 502 20.23 -26.77 -4.72
C VAL A 502 19.99 -26.86 -3.22
N ASP A 503 21.08 -26.97 -2.44
CA ASP A 503 21.01 -26.78 -0.98
C ASP A 503 21.06 -25.27 -0.68
N PRO A 504 19.98 -24.66 -0.14
CA PRO A 504 19.98 -23.23 0.17
C PRO A 504 20.97 -22.85 1.29
N ARG A 505 21.44 -23.81 2.08
CA ARG A 505 22.35 -23.57 3.21
C ARG A 505 23.80 -23.52 2.74
N ASN A 506 24.13 -24.31 1.73
CA ASN A 506 25.43 -24.32 1.09
C ASN A 506 25.28 -24.40 -0.43
N PRO A 507 24.82 -23.31 -1.07
CA PRO A 507 24.48 -23.33 -2.48
C PRO A 507 25.72 -23.54 -3.33
N ARG A 508 25.58 -24.32 -4.40
CA ARG A 508 26.59 -24.47 -5.47
C ARG A 508 26.14 -23.86 -6.80
N ASP A 509 24.94 -23.29 -6.80
CA ASP A 509 24.28 -22.80 -8.00
C ASP A 509 23.43 -21.58 -7.65
N MET A 510 23.44 -20.58 -8.53
CA MET A 510 22.73 -19.31 -8.34
C MET A 510 21.22 -19.45 -8.17
N ALA A 511 20.60 -20.58 -8.52
CA ALA A 511 19.16 -20.80 -8.33
C ALA A 511 18.70 -20.77 -6.86
N TYR A 512 19.64 -20.81 -5.90
CA TYR A 512 19.33 -20.69 -4.47
C TYR A 512 18.58 -19.39 -4.13
N VAL A 513 18.77 -18.33 -4.90
CA VAL A 513 18.26 -16.99 -4.60
C VAL A 513 16.73 -16.88 -4.64
N THR A 514 16.02 -17.87 -5.20
CA THR A 514 14.54 -17.96 -5.22
C THR A 514 13.98 -19.30 -4.76
N LEU A 515 14.85 -20.21 -4.32
CA LEU A 515 14.48 -21.58 -3.96
C LEU A 515 13.50 -21.59 -2.78
N SER A 516 12.38 -22.29 -2.91
CA SER A 516 11.40 -22.42 -1.82
C SER A 516 11.03 -23.89 -1.60
N HIS A 517 9.75 -24.21 -1.45
CA HIS A 517 9.25 -25.59 -1.51
C HIS A 517 9.21 -26.14 -2.94
N ALA A 518 9.48 -25.29 -3.95
CA ALA A 518 9.61 -25.64 -5.35
C ALA A 518 11.03 -25.31 -5.86
N PRO A 519 11.49 -25.97 -6.94
CA PRO A 519 12.81 -25.72 -7.54
C PRO A 519 13.09 -24.24 -7.81
N GLY A 520 14.33 -23.84 -7.51
CA GLY A 520 14.78 -22.46 -7.59
C GLY A 520 15.02 -22.02 -9.03
N TYR A 521 14.80 -20.74 -9.26
CA TYR A 521 15.14 -20.02 -10.49
C TYR A 521 16.45 -19.24 -10.33
N ALA A 522 17.39 -19.49 -11.24
CA ALA A 522 18.59 -18.67 -11.42
C ALA A 522 18.29 -17.51 -12.37
N PRO A 523 18.58 -16.26 -12.00
CA PRO A 523 18.40 -15.10 -12.87
C PRO A 523 19.03 -15.30 -14.26
N LEU A 524 18.25 -15.09 -15.32
CA LEU A 524 18.72 -15.27 -16.69
C LEU A 524 19.89 -14.34 -17.00
N SER A 525 19.81 -13.08 -16.55
CA SER A 525 20.91 -12.11 -16.66
C SER A 525 22.21 -12.63 -16.04
N ALA A 526 22.15 -13.19 -14.82
CA ALA A 526 23.33 -13.75 -14.14
C ALA A 526 23.85 -15.00 -14.86
N ARG A 527 22.97 -15.83 -15.44
CA ARG A 527 23.38 -16.96 -16.28
C ARG A 527 24.03 -16.53 -17.59
N ILE A 528 23.60 -15.41 -18.19
CA ILE A 528 24.27 -14.83 -19.35
C ILE A 528 25.69 -14.40 -18.96
N VAL A 529 25.89 -13.81 -17.79
CA VAL A 529 27.23 -13.49 -17.25
C VAL A 529 28.04 -14.76 -16.99
N GLU A 530 27.48 -15.78 -16.33
CA GLU A 530 28.15 -17.07 -16.10
C GLU A 530 28.64 -17.68 -17.42
N THR A 531 27.84 -17.64 -18.48
CA THR A 531 28.28 -18.14 -19.80
C THR A 531 29.39 -17.29 -20.43
N ALA A 532 29.48 -16.00 -20.09
CA ALA A 532 30.53 -15.12 -20.58
C ALA A 532 31.92 -15.46 -20.03
N ILE A 533 31.97 -16.11 -18.86
CA ILE A 533 33.19 -16.51 -18.14
C ILE A 533 33.77 -17.83 -18.67
N LYS A 534 32.93 -18.71 -19.24
CA LYS A 534 33.36 -20.04 -19.73
C LYS A 534 34.31 -19.91 -20.92
N ALA A 535 35.19 -20.90 -21.12
CA ALA A 535 36.26 -20.88 -22.13
C ALA A 535 35.82 -20.61 -23.59
N ARG A 536 34.57 -20.93 -23.95
CA ARG A 536 34.00 -20.63 -25.29
C ARG A 536 33.08 -19.41 -25.29
N GLY A 537 32.96 -18.69 -24.17
CA GLY A 537 32.13 -17.50 -24.01
C GLY A 537 30.70 -17.68 -24.53
N TRP A 538 30.16 -16.63 -25.14
CA TRP A 538 28.82 -16.64 -25.72
C TRP A 538 28.71 -17.37 -27.05
N SER A 539 29.80 -17.86 -27.65
CA SER A 539 29.73 -18.55 -28.95
C SER A 539 28.87 -19.82 -28.87
N ASN A 540 28.89 -20.51 -27.73
CA ASN A 540 28.12 -21.74 -27.48
C ASN A 540 26.61 -21.50 -27.29
N VAL A 541 26.19 -20.29 -26.94
CA VAL A 541 24.79 -19.96 -26.60
C VAL A 541 24.18 -18.92 -27.55
N GLN A 542 24.85 -18.63 -28.69
CA GLN A 542 24.39 -17.64 -29.66
C GLN A 542 22.95 -17.86 -30.14
N GLU A 543 22.56 -19.11 -30.38
CA GLU A 543 21.19 -19.42 -30.83
C GLU A 543 20.14 -19.05 -29.79
N ALA A 544 20.40 -19.33 -28.51
CA ALA A 544 19.51 -18.94 -27.42
C ALA A 544 19.54 -17.42 -27.20
N LEU A 545 20.71 -16.77 -27.28
CA LEU A 545 20.85 -15.32 -27.17
C LEU A 545 20.07 -14.56 -28.26
N ARG A 546 19.91 -15.14 -29.47
CA ARG A 546 19.12 -14.54 -30.56
C ARG A 546 17.62 -14.49 -30.29
N GLN A 547 17.11 -15.29 -29.35
CA GLN A 547 15.69 -15.26 -28.96
C GLN A 547 15.34 -14.05 -28.07
N PHE A 548 16.34 -13.37 -27.53
CA PHE A 548 16.15 -12.23 -26.65
C PHE A 548 16.38 -10.89 -27.37
N PRO A 549 15.73 -9.80 -26.92
CA PRO A 549 15.87 -8.49 -27.53
C PRO A 549 17.31 -8.03 -27.73
N GLY A 550 17.53 -7.36 -28.86
CA GLY A 550 18.80 -6.71 -29.19
C GLY A 550 19.94 -7.65 -29.61
N PRO A 551 21.00 -7.10 -30.19
CA PRO A 551 22.17 -7.85 -30.63
C PRO A 551 23.02 -8.35 -29.45
N SER A 552 23.84 -9.35 -29.70
CA SER A 552 24.96 -9.75 -28.83
C SER A 552 26.29 -9.59 -29.56
N GLY A 553 27.36 -9.26 -28.84
CA GLY A 553 28.71 -9.20 -29.40
C GLY A 553 29.80 -9.36 -28.33
N GLU A 554 30.96 -9.85 -28.76
CA GLU A 554 32.20 -9.88 -27.97
C GLU A 554 33.29 -9.19 -28.81
N VAL A 555 33.94 -8.16 -28.24
CA VAL A 555 34.88 -7.29 -28.94
C VAL A 555 36.13 -7.07 -28.09
N SER A 556 37.30 -7.01 -28.73
CA SER A 556 38.54 -6.58 -28.10
C SER A 556 38.90 -5.16 -28.51
N GLN A 557 39.25 -4.33 -27.53
CA GLN A 557 39.71 -2.96 -27.73
C GLN A 557 41.20 -2.86 -28.09
N LEU A 558 41.96 -3.94 -27.91
CA LEU A 558 43.42 -3.96 -28.07
C LEU A 558 43.89 -4.23 -29.51
N SER A 559 42.99 -4.55 -30.45
CA SER A 559 43.32 -4.79 -31.86
C SER A 559 42.93 -3.61 -32.75
N SER A 560 43.90 -2.73 -33.02
CA SER A 560 43.81 -1.75 -34.12
C SER A 560 45.16 -1.62 -34.83
N ASN A 561 45.51 -2.63 -35.62
CA ASN A 561 46.36 -2.49 -36.80
C ASN A 561 45.85 -3.46 -37.87
N GLN A 562 44.73 -3.10 -38.50
CA GLN A 562 44.34 -3.68 -39.78
C GLN A 562 45.25 -3.05 -40.85
N ASN A 563 46.41 -3.66 -41.10
CA ASN A 563 47.22 -3.48 -42.31
C ASN A 563 48.45 -4.41 -42.28
N GLU A 564 48.28 -5.74 -42.15
CA GLU A 564 49.31 -6.70 -42.60
C GLU A 564 48.66 -7.93 -43.24
N ASP A 565 49.22 -8.33 -44.39
CA ASP A 565 48.75 -9.36 -45.31
C ASP A 565 48.58 -10.76 -44.66
N PRO A 566 47.60 -11.57 -45.10
CA PRO A 566 47.29 -12.88 -44.54
C PRO A 566 48.24 -13.99 -45.05
N MET A 567 49.57 -13.76 -45.06
CA MET A 567 50.53 -14.75 -45.56
C MET A 567 51.82 -14.92 -44.74
N MET A 568 51.82 -14.60 -43.44
CA MET A 568 52.91 -15.00 -42.52
C MET A 568 52.47 -15.38 -41.10
N ALA A 569 51.31 -16.02 -40.94
CA ALA A 569 50.87 -16.57 -39.65
C ALA A 569 51.22 -18.07 -39.51
N THR A 570 52.50 -18.44 -39.68
CA THR A 570 52.98 -19.81 -39.37
C THR A 570 54.36 -19.85 -38.69
N THR A 571 54.74 -18.85 -37.89
CA THR A 571 55.92 -18.98 -37.01
C THR A 571 55.90 -17.94 -35.89
N ALA A 572 55.02 -18.12 -34.90
CA ALA A 572 55.14 -17.44 -33.60
C ALA A 572 54.42 -18.21 -32.48
N ALA A 573 54.52 -19.54 -32.52
CA ALA A 573 54.29 -20.37 -31.33
C ALA A 573 55.68 -20.68 -30.75
N ASN A 574 56.09 -19.90 -29.76
CA ASN A 574 57.15 -20.17 -28.76
C ASN A 574 57.94 -18.90 -28.43
N THR A 575 57.47 -18.16 -27.42
CA THR A 575 58.40 -17.55 -26.46
C THR A 575 57.76 -17.60 -25.09
N THR A 576 58.21 -18.59 -24.33
CA THR A 576 58.06 -18.75 -22.88
C THR A 576 58.74 -17.61 -22.13
N LYS A 577 58.03 -16.96 -21.21
CA LYS A 577 58.56 -16.34 -19.97
C LYS A 577 57.41 -16.19 -18.97
N ILE A 578 57.51 -16.40 -17.66
CA ILE A 578 58.48 -16.99 -16.71
C ILE A 578 57.56 -17.30 -15.51
N ASP A 579 57.66 -18.50 -14.95
CA ASP A 579 56.96 -18.89 -13.73
C ASP A 579 57.38 -17.99 -12.55
N GLY A 580 56.44 -17.16 -12.09
CA GLY A 580 56.47 -16.56 -10.75
C GLY A 580 55.57 -17.37 -9.83
N PHE A 581 56.15 -18.03 -8.83
CA PHE A 581 55.41 -18.65 -7.74
C PHE A 581 54.67 -17.58 -6.94
N GLY A 582 53.39 -17.39 -7.24
CA GLY A 582 52.41 -16.57 -6.53
C GLY A 582 51.04 -16.91 -7.11
N ALA A 583 49.99 -16.98 -6.29
CA ALA A 583 48.63 -17.27 -6.76
C ALA A 583 48.28 -16.36 -7.96
N GLU A 584 47.79 -16.91 -9.08
CA GLU A 584 47.30 -16.10 -10.19
C GLU A 584 46.29 -15.10 -9.65
N GLU A 585 46.63 -13.82 -9.72
CA GLU A 585 45.80 -12.73 -9.22
C GLU A 585 44.49 -12.72 -10.03
N ARG A 586 43.35 -12.75 -9.33
CA ARG A 586 42.03 -12.80 -9.98
C ARG A 586 41.80 -11.52 -10.76
N LYS A 587 41.21 -11.63 -11.95
CA LYS A 587 40.93 -10.48 -12.82
C LYS A 587 39.66 -9.77 -12.36
N VAL A 588 39.49 -8.49 -12.71
CA VAL A 588 38.24 -7.76 -12.41
C VAL A 588 37.30 -7.77 -13.62
N MET A 589 36.04 -8.16 -13.41
CA MET A 589 34.95 -8.04 -14.39
C MET A 589 33.93 -7.00 -13.95
N LEU A 590 33.65 -6.02 -14.80
CA LEU A 590 32.58 -5.05 -14.60
C LEU A 590 31.31 -5.49 -15.33
N VAL A 591 30.24 -5.78 -14.59
CA VAL A 591 28.92 -6.10 -15.17
C VAL A 591 28.02 -4.87 -15.05
N TYR A 592 27.62 -4.27 -16.17
CA TYR A 592 26.85 -3.03 -16.23
C TYR A 592 25.42 -3.27 -16.73
N PHE A 593 24.44 -3.13 -15.84
CA PHE A 593 23.00 -3.25 -16.14
C PHE A 593 22.37 -1.93 -16.60
N LEU A 594 21.66 -1.96 -17.73
CA LEU A 594 21.02 -0.79 -18.36
C LEU A 594 19.50 -0.87 -18.23
N GLY A 595 18.93 -0.03 -17.37
CA GLY A 595 17.52 -0.09 -16.98
C GLY A 595 17.28 -0.81 -15.65
N GLY A 596 18.34 -1.30 -15.01
CA GLY A 596 18.37 -1.64 -13.60
C GLY A 596 18.76 -3.08 -13.26
N VAL A 597 19.13 -3.29 -12.00
CA VAL A 597 19.52 -4.59 -11.42
C VAL A 597 18.82 -4.80 -10.09
N THR A 598 18.51 -6.05 -9.75
CA THR A 598 17.90 -6.42 -8.47
C THR A 598 18.93 -6.89 -7.45
N TYR A 599 18.63 -6.78 -6.15
CA TYR A 599 19.47 -7.38 -5.10
C TYR A 599 19.59 -8.90 -5.25
N MET A 600 18.59 -9.55 -5.84
CA MET A 600 18.65 -10.97 -6.19
C MET A 600 19.73 -11.30 -7.23
N GLU A 601 19.85 -10.46 -8.26
CA GLU A 601 20.91 -10.59 -9.28
C GLU A 601 22.28 -10.26 -8.70
N ILE A 602 22.35 -9.25 -7.83
CA ILE A 602 23.57 -8.90 -7.10
C ILE A 602 24.06 -10.09 -6.28
N ALA A 603 23.19 -10.70 -5.46
CA ALA A 603 23.53 -11.89 -4.67
C ALA A 603 23.96 -13.07 -5.56
N ALA A 604 23.29 -13.30 -6.70
CA ALA A 604 23.67 -14.33 -7.65
C ALA A 604 25.06 -14.09 -8.27
N LEU A 605 25.38 -12.85 -8.64
CA LEU A 605 26.68 -12.48 -9.20
C LEU A 605 27.80 -12.51 -8.17
N ARG A 606 27.55 -12.09 -6.92
CA ARG A 606 28.48 -12.29 -5.80
C ARG A 606 28.73 -13.77 -5.54
N HIS A 607 27.68 -14.59 -5.57
CA HIS A 607 27.81 -16.03 -5.45
C HIS A 607 28.72 -16.61 -6.55
N LEU A 608 28.51 -16.22 -7.81
CA LEU A 608 29.35 -16.58 -8.94
C LEU A 608 30.80 -16.10 -8.76
N SER A 609 31.00 -14.87 -8.31
CA SER A 609 32.31 -14.29 -8.01
C SER A 609 33.06 -15.04 -6.90
N HIS A 610 32.37 -15.75 -6.01
CA HIS A 610 33.02 -16.55 -4.96
C HIS A 610 33.28 -18.01 -5.36
N GLN A 611 32.85 -18.45 -6.55
CA GLN A 611 33.11 -19.81 -7.01
C GLN A 611 34.58 -19.99 -7.43
N ALA A 612 35.17 -21.14 -7.09
CA ALA A 612 36.58 -21.41 -7.35
C ALA A 612 36.93 -21.50 -8.84
N ASP A 613 35.96 -21.81 -9.69
CA ASP A 613 36.09 -21.86 -11.15
C ASP A 613 35.80 -20.52 -11.84
N CYS A 614 35.43 -19.48 -11.08
CA CYS A 614 35.29 -18.13 -11.59
C CYS A 614 36.65 -17.40 -11.54
N PRO A 615 37.26 -17.03 -12.68
CA PRO A 615 38.54 -16.34 -12.70
C PRO A 615 38.42 -14.83 -12.41
N PHE A 616 37.22 -14.34 -12.13
CA PHE A 616 36.95 -12.91 -11.96
C PHE A 616 36.41 -12.55 -10.58
N ASP A 617 36.89 -11.46 -10.01
CA ASP A 617 36.16 -10.67 -9.03
C ASP A 617 35.19 -9.72 -9.76
N ILE A 618 33.90 -9.82 -9.44
CA ILE A 618 32.84 -9.13 -10.17
C ILE A 618 32.45 -7.84 -9.45
N ILE A 619 32.55 -6.71 -10.16
CA ILE A 619 31.98 -5.42 -9.76
C ILE A 619 30.71 -5.17 -10.59
N ILE A 620 29.66 -4.67 -9.94
CA ILE A 620 28.36 -4.44 -10.57
C ILE A 620 28.14 -2.93 -10.74
N ALA A 621 27.93 -2.49 -11.98
CA ALA A 621 27.45 -1.16 -12.30
C ALA A 621 25.99 -1.20 -12.75
N THR A 622 25.22 -0.16 -12.46
CA THR A 622 23.83 -0.08 -12.89
C THR A 622 23.35 1.34 -13.11
N THR A 623 22.35 1.51 -13.96
CA THR A 623 21.60 2.77 -14.02
C THR A 623 20.77 3.00 -12.75
N LYS A 624 20.26 1.92 -12.13
CA LYS A 624 19.42 1.97 -10.92
C LYS A 624 19.31 0.59 -10.27
N ILE A 625 19.33 0.49 -8.95
CA ILE A 625 18.88 -0.73 -8.25
C ILE A 625 17.34 -0.73 -8.17
N ILE A 626 16.72 -1.84 -8.58
CA ILE A 626 15.27 -2.02 -8.75
C ILE A 626 14.78 -3.35 -8.14
N ASN A 627 13.47 -3.51 -8.06
CA ASN A 627 12.73 -4.75 -7.80
C ASN A 627 11.44 -4.76 -8.65
N GLY A 628 10.60 -5.79 -8.52
CA GLY A 628 9.38 -5.89 -9.33
C GLY A 628 8.45 -4.69 -9.17
N ASP A 629 8.25 -4.23 -7.95
CA ASP A 629 7.36 -3.11 -7.64
C ASP A 629 7.90 -1.78 -8.16
N THR A 630 9.17 -1.49 -7.94
CA THR A 630 9.82 -0.25 -8.38
C THR A 630 9.97 -0.20 -9.90
N LEU A 631 10.25 -1.33 -10.57
CA LEU A 631 10.29 -1.42 -12.02
C LEU A 631 8.92 -1.11 -12.63
N LEU A 632 7.85 -1.75 -12.15
CA LEU A 632 6.50 -1.50 -12.63
C LEU A 632 6.08 -0.05 -12.39
N LYS A 633 6.29 0.47 -11.17
CA LYS A 633 6.00 1.87 -10.85
C LYS A 633 6.76 2.84 -11.75
N SER A 634 8.02 2.53 -12.10
CA SER A 634 8.83 3.38 -12.97
C SER A 634 8.23 3.52 -14.37
N CYS A 635 7.48 2.51 -14.86
CA CYS A 635 6.85 2.55 -16.18
C CYS A 635 5.69 3.55 -16.27
N PHE A 636 5.16 4.02 -15.14
CA PHE A 636 3.93 4.80 -15.08
C PHE A 636 4.23 6.29 -14.86
N ASP A 637 3.46 7.15 -15.55
CA ASP A 637 3.48 8.57 -15.25
C ASP A 637 2.94 8.84 -13.83
N LYS A 638 3.39 9.96 -13.23
CA LYS A 638 3.01 10.34 -11.85
C LYS A 638 1.50 10.44 -11.64
N GLU A 639 0.75 10.81 -12.67
CA GLU A 639 -0.72 10.86 -12.63
C GLU A 639 -1.33 9.47 -12.54
N VAL A 640 -0.87 8.53 -13.37
CA VAL A 640 -1.31 7.12 -13.34
C VAL A 640 -1.00 6.50 -11.98
N LEU A 641 0.20 6.73 -11.43
CA LEU A 641 0.54 6.29 -10.07
C LEU A 641 -0.41 6.84 -9.00
N ARG A 642 -0.82 8.10 -9.14
CA ARG A 642 -1.76 8.73 -8.20
C ARG A 642 -3.15 8.11 -8.31
N PHE A 643 -3.67 7.93 -9.52
CA PHE A 643 -4.99 7.35 -9.76
C PHE A 643 -5.09 5.90 -9.29
N LEU A 644 -4.06 5.10 -9.58
CA LEU A 644 -3.99 3.70 -9.15
C LEU A 644 -3.60 3.54 -7.67
N ARG A 645 -3.39 4.63 -6.93
CA ARG A 645 -2.99 4.62 -5.51
C ARG A 645 -1.67 3.86 -5.28
N LEU A 646 -0.66 4.16 -6.10
CA LEU A 646 0.66 3.50 -6.12
C LEU A 646 1.84 4.45 -5.77
N GLY A 647 1.56 5.64 -5.23
CA GLY A 647 2.58 6.66 -4.91
C GLY A 647 3.48 6.31 -3.70
N LYS A 648 4.65 6.96 -3.60
CA LYS A 648 5.58 6.80 -2.45
C LYS A 648 4.88 7.27 -1.14
N GLY A 649 4.72 6.36 -0.17
CA GLY A 649 4.25 6.69 1.18
C GLY A 649 2.81 6.31 1.54
N GLN A 650 2.13 5.45 0.77
CA GLN A 650 0.92 4.79 1.28
C GLN A 650 1.32 3.50 2.02
N PRO A 651 0.87 3.29 3.27
CA PRO A 651 1.03 1.99 3.91
C PRO A 651 0.30 0.95 3.06
N ALA A 652 0.87 -0.27 2.99
CA ALA A 652 0.15 -1.42 2.48
C ALA A 652 -1.24 -1.48 3.16
N PRO A 653 -2.31 -1.89 2.45
CA PRO A 653 -3.62 -2.03 3.07
C PRO A 653 -3.49 -2.89 4.33
N PRO A 654 -4.15 -2.54 5.45
CA PRO A 654 -4.09 -3.34 6.66
C PRO A 654 -4.63 -4.73 6.35
N ARG A 655 -3.73 -5.72 6.28
CA ARG A 655 -4.13 -7.13 6.30
C ARG A 655 -4.81 -7.38 7.63
N MET A 656 -6.10 -7.69 7.55
CA MET A 656 -6.96 -8.10 8.65
C MET A 656 -6.26 -9.21 9.46
N MET A 657 -5.73 -8.86 10.64
CA MET A 657 -5.15 -9.84 11.55
C MET A 657 -6.28 -10.58 12.26
N MET A 658 -6.43 -11.87 11.93
CA MET A 658 -7.14 -12.82 12.77
C MET A 658 -6.41 -12.95 14.12
N LEU A 659 -7.05 -12.50 15.19
CA LEU A 659 -6.67 -12.84 16.56
C LEU A 659 -6.93 -14.32 16.80
N ARG A 660 -5.89 -15.10 17.16
CA ARG A 660 -6.03 -16.46 17.72
C ARG A 660 -5.71 -16.48 19.22
N ARG A 661 -6.79 -16.75 19.97
CA ARG A 661 -6.95 -17.43 21.27
C ARG A 661 -5.70 -18.00 21.97
N TRP A 662 -5.65 -17.74 23.28
CA TRP A 662 -5.08 -18.62 24.31
C TRP A 662 -6.22 -19.31 25.10
N SER A 663 -5.91 -20.45 25.72
CA SER A 663 -6.84 -21.37 26.39
C SER A 663 -6.44 -21.68 27.84
N CYS A 664 -7.41 -21.69 28.77
CA CYS A 664 -7.56 -22.48 30.02
C CYS A 664 -8.77 -21.88 30.78
N GLY A 665 -9.63 -22.52 31.58
CA GLY A 665 -9.88 -23.89 32.04
C GLY A 665 -11.04 -23.83 33.08
N ALA A 666 -12.01 -24.73 32.96
CA ALA A 666 -13.07 -25.23 33.89
C ALA A 666 -13.76 -24.35 34.98
N ALA A 667 -15.11 -24.36 35.01
CA ALA A 667 -15.94 -24.98 36.07
C ALA A 667 -17.47 -24.85 35.80
N ARG A 668 -18.24 -25.87 36.20
CA ARG A 668 -19.71 -25.98 36.10
C ARG A 668 -20.43 -25.25 37.24
N ALA A 669 -21.59 -24.65 36.94
CA ALA A 669 -22.70 -24.56 37.88
C ALA A 669 -24.04 -24.57 37.11
N ARG A 670 -24.97 -25.45 37.54
CA ARG A 670 -26.35 -25.53 37.04
C ARG A 670 -27.21 -24.53 37.79
N ALA A 671 -27.99 -23.75 37.05
CA ALA A 671 -29.30 -23.27 37.47
C ALA A 671 -30.21 -23.27 36.23
N ARG A 672 -31.30 -24.04 36.27
CA ARG A 672 -32.29 -24.12 35.19
C ARG A 672 -33.28 -22.96 35.32
N MET A 673 -33.39 -22.17 34.25
CA MET A 673 -34.62 -21.52 33.81
C MET A 673 -35.19 -22.31 32.61
N THR A 674 -36.52 -22.30 32.47
CA THR A 674 -37.35 -23.18 31.63
C THR A 674 -37.58 -22.62 30.20
N PRO A 675 -38.13 -23.39 29.24
CA PRO A 675 -38.67 -22.92 27.95
C PRO A 675 -39.78 -21.84 28.04
N TYR A 676 -39.96 -21.20 29.19
CA TYR A 676 -41.18 -20.54 29.65
C TYR A 676 -41.18 -19.00 29.54
N GLN A 677 -40.03 -18.37 29.28
CA GLN A 677 -39.99 -17.01 28.69
C GLN A 677 -39.80 -17.07 27.16
N ALA A 678 -39.59 -18.27 26.59
CA ALA A 678 -38.96 -18.51 25.29
C ALA A 678 -39.75 -18.12 24.04
N ALA A 679 -41.04 -17.84 24.15
CA ALA A 679 -41.79 -17.25 23.05
C ALA A 679 -43.04 -16.48 23.53
N ARG A 680 -42.89 -15.80 24.66
CA ARG A 680 -43.79 -14.81 25.21
C ARG A 680 -43.12 -13.44 25.40
N ALA A 681 -42.14 -13.01 24.58
CA ALA A 681 -41.52 -13.59 23.38
C ALA A 681 -42.43 -14.08 22.21
N PHE A 682 -43.64 -13.57 22.09
CA PHE A 682 -44.04 -12.97 20.81
C PHE A 682 -43.95 -11.43 20.99
N SER A 683 -43.18 -11.05 22.03
CA SER A 683 -43.24 -9.92 22.96
C SER A 683 -44.51 -9.10 22.94
N ASP A 684 -45.60 -9.78 23.30
CA ASP A 684 -46.98 -9.31 23.34
C ASP A 684 -47.61 -9.10 21.96
N ALA A 685 -48.04 -10.24 21.38
CA ALA A 685 -48.86 -10.36 20.18
C ALA A 685 -49.95 -9.27 20.06
N ALA A 686 -50.03 -8.64 18.89
CA ALA A 686 -51.20 -7.91 18.41
C ALA A 686 -51.63 -6.64 19.20
N SER A 687 -50.88 -5.54 19.06
CA SER A 687 -51.57 -4.24 19.00
C SER A 687 -52.14 -3.94 17.60
N VAL A 688 -51.67 -4.66 16.57
CA VAL A 688 -52.24 -4.61 15.21
C VAL A 688 -52.13 -6.00 14.58
N VAL A 689 -53.15 -6.85 14.72
CA VAL A 689 -53.68 -7.81 13.69
C VAL A 689 -54.72 -8.70 14.38
N ASN A 690 -55.97 -8.51 13.97
CA ASN A 690 -57.11 -9.36 14.28
C ASN A 690 -56.99 -10.68 13.49
N ASN A 691 -56.56 -11.78 14.10
CA ASN A 691 -57.02 -13.13 13.72
C ASN A 691 -56.61 -14.16 14.78
N ALA A 692 -57.61 -14.75 15.44
CA ALA A 692 -57.43 -15.67 16.57
C ALA A 692 -57.03 -17.10 16.17
N ASP A 693 -56.86 -17.39 14.88
CA ASP A 693 -56.76 -18.76 14.35
C ASP A 693 -55.34 -19.21 13.95
N ASP A 694 -54.31 -18.33 13.92
CA ASP A 694 -52.90 -18.71 13.67
C ASP A 694 -51.91 -17.71 14.35
N PRO A 695 -51.19 -18.11 15.42
CA PRO A 695 -50.23 -17.24 16.11
C PRO A 695 -48.91 -17.15 15.34
N SER A 696 -48.92 -16.45 14.20
CA SER A 696 -47.75 -16.15 13.39
C SER A 696 -47.66 -14.65 13.07
N VAL A 697 -46.44 -14.11 13.03
CA VAL A 697 -46.16 -12.70 12.67
C VAL A 697 -45.26 -12.63 11.45
N LEU A 698 -45.32 -11.54 10.70
CA LEU A 698 -44.39 -11.30 9.60
C LEU A 698 -42.96 -11.09 10.12
N THR A 699 -41.98 -11.33 9.27
CA THR A 699 -40.56 -11.18 9.64
C THR A 699 -40.25 -9.76 10.08
N ARG A 700 -40.79 -8.75 9.38
CA ARG A 700 -40.62 -7.33 9.78
C ARG A 700 -41.19 -7.04 11.17
N GLU A 701 -42.31 -7.66 11.55
CA GLU A 701 -43.00 -7.40 12.83
C GLU A 701 -42.19 -7.99 13.99
N PHE A 702 -41.62 -9.17 13.77
CA PHE A 702 -40.70 -9.78 14.72
C PHE A 702 -39.43 -8.94 14.91
N ILE A 703 -38.82 -8.46 13.82
CA ILE A 703 -37.63 -7.59 13.87
C ILE A 703 -37.97 -6.27 14.56
N TYR A 704 -39.08 -5.64 14.19
CA TYR A 704 -39.56 -4.42 14.82
C TYR A 704 -39.76 -4.60 16.33
N GLY A 705 -40.44 -5.66 16.77
CA GLY A 705 -40.61 -5.96 18.19
C GLY A 705 -39.28 -6.21 18.91
N SER A 706 -38.32 -6.86 18.24
CA SER A 706 -36.99 -7.13 18.80
C SER A 706 -36.17 -5.85 19.04
N LEU A 707 -36.33 -4.86 18.16
CA LEU A 707 -35.58 -3.59 18.21
C LEU A 707 -36.30 -2.50 19.01
N TYR A 708 -37.64 -2.40 18.90
CA TYR A 708 -38.39 -1.20 19.26
C TYR A 708 -39.62 -1.42 20.16
N ALA A 709 -39.90 -2.65 20.63
CA ALA A 709 -40.98 -2.86 21.60
C ALA A 709 -40.75 -1.99 22.85
N SER A 710 -41.74 -1.24 23.32
CA SER A 710 -41.55 -0.18 24.32
C SER A 710 -40.91 -0.62 25.65
N ASP A 711 -41.09 -1.89 26.03
CA ASP A 711 -40.59 -2.49 27.28
C ASP A 711 -39.45 -3.50 27.07
N ALA A 712 -39.37 -4.13 25.90
CA ALA A 712 -38.46 -5.25 25.62
C ALA A 712 -37.55 -5.06 24.40
N GLY A 713 -37.69 -3.97 23.65
CA GLY A 713 -36.91 -3.68 22.45
C GLY A 713 -35.46 -3.28 22.78
N TYR A 714 -34.56 -3.57 21.84
CA TYR A 714 -33.13 -3.30 21.96
C TYR A 714 -32.81 -1.81 22.22
N PHE A 715 -33.51 -0.89 21.55
CA PHE A 715 -33.29 0.56 21.66
C PHE A 715 -34.20 1.29 22.67
N THR A 716 -35.20 0.59 23.21
CA THR A 716 -36.30 1.15 24.01
C THR A 716 -36.29 0.70 25.47
N THR A 717 -35.64 -0.43 25.78
CA THR A 717 -35.62 -0.97 27.14
C THR A 717 -34.94 -0.02 28.13
N GLN A 718 -35.54 0.18 29.31
CA GLN A 718 -34.96 0.98 30.40
C GLN A 718 -33.77 0.29 31.07
N SER A 719 -33.62 -1.02 30.86
CA SER A 719 -32.62 -1.83 31.55
C SER A 719 -31.21 -1.72 30.98
N ARG A 720 -31.07 -1.19 29.75
CA ARG A 720 -29.80 -1.12 29.01
C ARG A 720 -29.66 0.23 28.33
N GLU A 721 -28.44 0.78 28.36
CA GLU A 721 -28.12 2.02 27.67
C GLU A 721 -27.25 1.69 26.44
N VAL A 722 -27.91 1.43 25.31
CA VAL A 722 -27.26 0.94 24.09
C VAL A 722 -26.67 2.06 23.21
N LEU A 723 -27.13 3.31 23.37
CA LEU A 723 -26.61 4.49 22.65
C LEU A 723 -26.12 5.54 23.66
N HIS A 724 -24.89 6.02 23.50
CA HIS A 724 -24.28 6.93 24.45
C HIS A 724 -23.30 7.91 23.80
N ALA A 725 -23.51 9.21 24.03
CA ALA A 725 -22.56 10.24 23.65
C ALA A 725 -21.38 10.32 24.63
N PRO A 726 -20.12 10.30 24.18
CA PRO A 726 -18.97 10.51 25.06
C PRO A 726 -19.10 11.79 25.90
N ASP A 727 -18.67 11.75 27.17
CA ASP A 727 -18.70 12.92 28.07
C ASP A 727 -17.80 14.07 27.58
N LYS A 728 -16.76 13.72 26.80
CA LYS A 728 -15.83 14.66 26.17
C LYS A 728 -15.61 14.25 24.72
N SER A 729 -15.56 15.25 23.84
CA SER A 729 -15.13 15.04 22.46
C SER A 729 -13.68 14.58 22.41
N ILE A 730 -13.35 13.80 21.38
CA ILE A 730 -11.98 13.38 21.12
C ILE A 730 -11.21 14.59 20.60
N ASP A 731 -10.08 14.93 21.23
CA ASP A 731 -9.14 15.90 20.68
C ASP A 731 -8.23 15.21 19.66
N PHE A 732 -8.73 15.06 18.43
CA PHE A 732 -8.00 14.41 17.35
C PHE A 732 -6.65 15.07 17.06
N THR A 733 -6.55 16.40 17.25
CA THR A 733 -5.32 17.15 16.96
C THR A 733 -4.20 16.87 17.95
N ASN A 734 -4.54 16.28 19.10
CA ASN A 734 -3.58 15.85 20.11
C ASN A 734 -3.25 14.35 20.01
N LEU A 735 -3.87 13.61 19.09
CA LEU A 735 -3.55 12.19 18.85
C LEU A 735 -2.42 12.07 17.83
N TRP A 736 -1.47 11.18 18.08
CA TRP A 736 -0.34 10.92 17.19
C TRP A 736 -0.80 10.38 15.83
N GLY A 737 -1.64 9.34 15.81
CA GLY A 737 -2.07 8.69 14.56
C GLY A 737 -3.12 7.62 14.78
N GLU A 738 -3.33 6.79 13.76
CA GLU A 738 -4.38 5.76 13.72
C GLU A 738 -4.37 4.83 14.94
N SER A 739 -3.20 4.37 15.37
CA SER A 739 -3.09 3.46 16.52
C SER A 739 -3.60 4.09 17.82
N GLU A 740 -3.31 5.36 18.06
CA GLU A 740 -3.72 6.05 19.29
C GLU A 740 -5.21 6.39 19.25
N TYR A 741 -5.71 6.82 18.09
CA TYR A 741 -7.15 6.96 17.86
C TYR A 741 -7.92 5.67 18.16
N ARG A 742 -7.46 4.52 17.63
CA ARG A 742 -8.07 3.21 17.91
C ARG A 742 -8.05 2.86 19.40
N GLN A 743 -7.00 3.23 20.14
CA GLN A 743 -6.95 3.04 21.59
C GLN A 743 -7.92 3.94 22.34
N VAL A 744 -8.06 5.20 21.93
CA VAL A 744 -9.05 6.13 22.50
C VAL A 744 -10.47 5.60 22.28
N VAL A 745 -10.79 5.17 21.06
CA VAL A 745 -12.09 4.56 20.75
C VAL A 745 -12.31 3.25 21.55
N ALA A 746 -11.29 2.41 21.69
CA ALA A 746 -11.36 1.21 22.51
C ALA A 746 -11.66 1.55 23.99
N LYS A 747 -11.01 2.57 24.55
CA LYS A 747 -11.29 3.06 25.92
C LYS A 747 -12.71 3.60 26.08
N LEU A 748 -13.24 4.29 25.06
CA LEU A 748 -14.64 4.73 25.07
C LEU A 748 -15.59 3.53 25.14
N TYR A 749 -15.32 2.46 24.39
CA TYR A 749 -16.08 1.22 24.48
C TYR A 749 -15.88 0.45 25.80
N GLU A 750 -14.69 0.50 26.41
CA GLU A 750 -14.45 -0.10 27.74
C GLU A 750 -15.23 0.62 28.85
N ALA A 751 -15.34 1.95 28.76
CA ALA A 751 -16.08 2.77 29.72
C ALA A 751 -17.59 2.52 29.66
N ARG A 752 -18.10 2.08 28.50
CA ARG A 752 -19.52 1.79 28.24
C ARG A 752 -19.64 0.48 27.44
N ARG A 753 -19.45 -0.63 28.15
CA ARG A 753 -19.32 -1.98 27.56
C ARG A 753 -20.50 -2.43 26.69
N GLU A 754 -21.69 -1.89 26.93
CA GLU A 754 -22.90 -2.25 26.16
C GLU A 754 -23.29 -1.22 25.09
N ALA A 755 -22.61 -0.07 25.04
CA ALA A 755 -22.96 1.01 24.13
C ALA A 755 -22.31 0.85 22.75
N TRP A 756 -23.06 1.27 21.72
CA TRP A 756 -22.56 1.57 20.39
C TRP A 756 -22.22 3.05 20.29
N LEU A 757 -21.20 3.36 19.48
CA LEU A 757 -20.75 4.73 19.23
C LEU A 757 -20.89 5.00 17.74
N THR A 758 -21.75 5.96 17.43
CA THR A 758 -22.08 6.45 16.09
C THR A 758 -21.03 7.48 15.61
N PRO A 759 -20.83 7.72 14.30
CA PRO A 759 -20.02 8.84 13.80
C PRO A 759 -20.43 10.20 14.38
N VAL A 760 -21.73 10.45 14.55
CA VAL A 760 -22.20 11.72 15.14
C VAL A 760 -21.70 11.89 16.58
N GLU A 761 -21.51 10.79 17.32
CA GLU A 761 -20.97 10.78 18.68
C GLU A 761 -19.43 10.83 18.70
N VAL A 762 -18.78 9.98 17.89
CA VAL A 762 -17.31 9.86 17.85
C VAL A 762 -16.67 11.16 17.38
N PHE A 763 -17.25 11.81 16.36
CA PHE A 763 -16.69 13.01 15.73
C PHE A 763 -17.39 14.30 16.15
N ALA A 764 -18.15 14.29 17.24
CA ALA A 764 -18.73 15.50 17.78
C ALA A 764 -17.63 16.55 18.06
N PRO A 765 -17.80 17.82 17.63
CA PRO A 765 -18.98 18.38 16.95
C PRO A 765 -18.86 18.42 15.42
N PHE A 766 -17.74 17.96 14.85
CA PHE A 766 -17.33 18.22 13.47
C PHE A 766 -18.23 17.57 12.42
N TYR A 767 -18.80 16.39 12.71
CA TYR A 767 -19.75 15.72 11.82
C TYR A 767 -21.05 16.54 11.67
N SER A 768 -21.63 16.95 12.80
CA SER A 768 -22.84 17.79 12.85
C SER A 768 -22.64 19.17 12.24
N HIS A 769 -21.45 19.77 12.41
CA HIS A 769 -21.09 21.02 11.75
C HIS A 769 -21.08 20.88 10.22
N ALA A 770 -20.68 19.72 9.68
CA ALA A 770 -20.71 19.46 8.25
C ALA A 770 -22.15 19.48 7.71
N ILE A 771 -23.07 18.82 8.42
CA ILE A 771 -24.50 18.81 8.06
C ILE A 771 -25.09 20.23 8.14
N ALA A 772 -24.79 20.98 9.21
CA ALA A 772 -25.22 22.37 9.34
C ALA A 772 -24.72 23.25 8.19
N LYS A 773 -23.45 23.11 7.81
CA LYS A 773 -22.87 23.82 6.65
C LYS A 773 -23.55 23.44 5.35
N TYR A 774 -23.81 22.16 5.12
CA TYR A 774 -24.52 21.71 3.93
C TYR A 774 -25.90 22.37 3.82
N MET A 775 -26.69 22.36 4.91
CA MET A 775 -28.00 23.03 4.94
C MET A 775 -27.91 24.54 4.69
N LEU A 776 -26.89 25.21 5.22
CA LEU A 776 -26.70 26.66 5.01
C LEU A 776 -26.25 27.03 3.58
N HIS A 777 -25.54 26.13 2.89
CA HIS A 777 -25.03 26.37 1.53
C HIS A 777 -25.98 25.85 0.45
N ALA A 778 -27.06 25.16 0.82
CA ALA A 778 -28.04 24.67 -0.13
C ALA A 778 -28.72 25.85 -0.86
N PRO A 779 -28.74 25.87 -2.21
CA PRO A 779 -29.29 26.98 -2.99
C PRO A 779 -30.76 27.33 -2.69
N MET A 780 -31.50 26.36 -2.17
CA MET A 780 -32.93 26.44 -1.84
C MET A 780 -33.20 26.15 -0.36
N ALA A 781 -32.26 26.51 0.53
CA ALA A 781 -32.43 26.30 1.96
C ALA A 781 -33.74 26.95 2.45
N PRO A 782 -34.66 26.20 3.08
CA PRO A 782 -35.90 26.76 3.59
C PRO A 782 -35.60 27.82 4.65
N THR A 783 -36.18 29.02 4.49
CA THR A 783 -36.13 30.06 5.51
C THR A 783 -37.56 30.37 5.97
N PRO A 784 -37.92 30.13 7.25
CA PRO A 784 -37.08 29.61 8.32
C PRO A 784 -36.62 28.14 8.11
N LEU A 785 -35.43 27.80 8.65
CA LEU A 785 -34.92 26.43 8.66
C LEU A 785 -35.79 25.58 9.58
N ARG A 786 -36.47 24.60 9.00
CA ARG A 786 -37.24 23.58 9.72
C ARG A 786 -36.53 22.26 9.57
N ILE A 787 -36.16 21.63 10.67
CA ILE A 787 -35.38 20.40 10.67
C ILE A 787 -36.15 19.36 11.48
N TYR A 788 -36.46 18.24 10.85
CA TYR A 788 -36.95 17.04 11.53
C TYR A 788 -35.81 16.03 11.55
N GLU A 789 -35.50 15.48 12.72
CA GLU A 789 -34.51 14.40 12.85
C GLU A 789 -35.16 13.19 13.49
N ILE A 790 -35.03 12.04 12.83
CA ILE A 790 -35.50 10.75 13.35
C ILE A 790 -34.32 9.98 13.92
N GLY A 791 -34.55 9.26 15.02
CA GLY A 791 -33.53 8.40 15.63
C GLY A 791 -32.29 9.15 16.13
N GLY A 792 -32.45 10.36 16.67
CA GLY A 792 -31.33 11.22 17.10
C GLY A 792 -30.48 10.69 18.27
N GLY A 793 -30.75 9.48 18.77
CA GLY A 793 -30.01 8.81 19.82
C GLY A 793 -29.88 9.68 21.07
N ALA A 794 -28.64 9.97 21.49
CA ALA A 794 -28.39 10.85 22.64
C ALA A 794 -28.65 12.36 22.37
N GLY A 795 -29.15 12.74 21.19
CA GLY A 795 -29.40 14.13 20.78
C GLY A 795 -28.13 14.90 20.37
N THR A 796 -27.02 14.20 20.12
CA THR A 796 -25.71 14.81 19.84
C THR A 796 -25.73 15.66 18.57
N ASN A 797 -26.39 15.16 17.52
CA ASN A 797 -26.42 15.82 16.23
C ASN A 797 -27.22 17.14 16.27
N ALA A 798 -28.46 17.08 16.76
CA ALA A 798 -29.29 18.26 17.03
C ALA A 798 -28.57 19.32 17.87
N LEU A 799 -27.95 18.91 18.98
CA LEU A 799 -27.23 19.82 19.87
C LEU A 799 -26.11 20.56 19.14
N HIS A 800 -25.29 19.87 18.35
CA HIS A 800 -24.15 20.49 17.68
C HIS A 800 -24.54 21.25 16.41
N ILE A 801 -25.61 20.86 15.70
CA ILE A 801 -26.19 21.68 14.63
C ILE A 801 -26.72 23.00 15.20
N LEU A 802 -27.52 22.96 16.27
CA LEU A 802 -28.10 24.16 16.89
C LEU A 802 -27.03 25.07 17.50
N ASN A 803 -26.01 24.53 18.16
CA ASN A 803 -24.86 25.30 18.63
C ASN A 803 -24.14 25.99 17.46
N TYR A 804 -23.88 25.27 16.37
CA TYR A 804 -23.22 25.84 15.19
C TYR A 804 -24.05 26.97 14.56
N LEU A 805 -25.36 26.77 14.41
CA LEU A 805 -26.26 27.81 13.89
C LEU A 805 -26.29 29.03 14.80
N ARG A 806 -26.38 28.86 16.13
CA ARG A 806 -26.33 29.96 17.10
C ARG A 806 -25.05 30.77 16.96
N ASP A 807 -23.92 30.09 16.84
CA ASP A 807 -22.61 30.73 16.89
C ASP A 807 -22.21 31.35 15.53
N VAL A 808 -22.64 30.78 14.40
CA VAL A 808 -22.22 31.18 13.04
C VAL A 808 -23.31 31.95 12.28
N ALA A 809 -24.59 31.67 12.54
CA ALA A 809 -25.72 32.26 11.82
C ALA A 809 -26.90 32.59 12.77
N PRO A 810 -26.71 33.50 13.75
CA PRO A 810 -27.71 33.79 14.79
C PRO A 810 -29.07 34.21 14.24
N ASP A 811 -29.11 34.99 13.15
CA ASP A 811 -30.37 35.39 12.50
C ASP A 811 -31.16 34.21 11.92
N VAL A 812 -30.45 33.16 11.51
CA VAL A 812 -31.05 31.91 11.01
C VAL A 812 -31.47 31.05 12.20
N TYR A 813 -30.61 30.94 13.22
CA TYR A 813 -30.88 30.20 14.46
C TYR A 813 -32.14 30.71 15.17
N ASP A 814 -32.33 32.02 15.28
CA ASP A 814 -33.49 32.64 15.94
C ASP A 814 -34.82 32.24 15.30
N LYS A 815 -34.79 31.87 14.01
CA LYS A 815 -35.94 31.44 13.22
C LYS A 815 -35.97 29.93 13.00
N THR A 816 -34.98 29.18 13.48
CA THR A 816 -34.87 27.74 13.26
C THR A 816 -35.78 26.97 14.19
N SER A 817 -36.51 25.98 13.66
CA SER A 817 -37.22 24.97 14.45
C SER A 817 -36.63 23.59 14.19
N TYR A 818 -36.29 22.89 15.27
CA TYR A 818 -35.70 21.56 15.25
C TYR A 818 -36.59 20.59 16.03
N THR A 819 -37.15 19.61 15.35
CA THR A 819 -38.06 18.63 15.93
C THR A 819 -37.39 17.26 15.90
N LEU A 820 -37.06 16.74 17.08
CA LEU A 820 -36.59 15.37 17.24
C LEU A 820 -37.79 14.43 17.34
N VAL A 821 -37.87 13.43 16.47
CA VAL A 821 -38.89 12.37 16.53
C VAL A 821 -38.20 11.09 17.01
N GLU A 822 -38.51 10.71 18.24
CA GLU A 822 -37.82 9.64 18.96
C GLU A 822 -38.81 8.57 19.41
N ILE A 823 -38.59 7.32 19.00
CA ILE A 823 -39.48 6.20 19.34
C ILE A 823 -39.32 5.78 20.80
N SER A 824 -38.10 5.88 21.35
CA SER A 824 -37.79 5.47 22.71
C SER A 824 -38.17 6.53 23.74
N PRO A 825 -39.07 6.24 24.70
CA PRO A 825 -39.44 7.21 25.74
C PRO A 825 -38.24 7.65 26.59
N VAL A 826 -37.29 6.74 26.80
CA VAL A 826 -36.07 6.98 27.57
C VAL A 826 -35.13 7.94 26.84
N MET A 827 -34.88 7.68 25.55
CA MET A 827 -34.05 8.57 24.74
C MET A 827 -34.72 9.93 24.53
N ALA A 828 -36.04 9.96 24.35
CA ALA A 828 -36.79 11.20 24.20
C ALA A 828 -36.65 12.08 25.46
N GLU A 829 -36.71 11.48 26.66
CA GLU A 829 -36.48 12.22 27.90
C GLU A 829 -35.03 12.71 28.02
N ARG A 830 -34.05 11.90 27.64
CA ARG A 830 -32.65 12.30 27.59
C ARG A 830 -32.41 13.47 26.62
N GLN A 831 -33.04 13.44 25.44
CA GLN A 831 -33.00 14.51 24.45
C GLN A 831 -33.64 15.79 24.99
N ARG A 832 -34.74 15.71 25.75
CA ARG A 832 -35.33 16.87 26.46
C ARG A 832 -34.37 17.47 27.48
N GLN A 833 -33.75 16.63 28.31
CA GLN A 833 -32.80 17.07 29.34
C GLN A 833 -31.50 17.65 28.77
N ARG A 834 -31.12 17.27 27.55
CA ARG A 834 -29.86 17.69 26.92
C ARG A 834 -30.03 18.79 25.88
N VAL A 835 -30.88 18.57 24.88
CA VAL A 835 -31.02 19.46 23.72
C VAL A 835 -32.04 20.56 23.98
N VAL A 836 -33.24 20.21 24.47
CA VAL A 836 -34.28 21.21 24.78
C VAL A 836 -33.84 22.10 25.95
N ALA A 837 -33.15 21.55 26.95
CA ALA A 837 -32.58 22.35 28.03
C ALA A 837 -31.56 23.39 27.52
N ALA A 838 -30.76 23.05 26.49
CA ALA A 838 -29.78 23.97 25.90
C ALA A 838 -30.40 24.95 24.89
N HIS A 839 -31.45 24.53 24.18
CA HIS A 839 -32.09 25.26 23.09
C HIS A 839 -33.63 25.27 23.22
N PRO A 840 -34.20 25.84 24.31
CA PRO A 840 -35.61 25.64 24.69
C PRO A 840 -36.61 26.30 23.74
N LYS A 841 -36.19 27.26 22.92
CA LYS A 841 -37.05 27.93 21.93
C LYS A 841 -36.95 27.30 20.54
N GLN A 842 -35.83 26.65 20.24
CA GLN A 842 -35.51 26.14 18.92
C GLN A 842 -35.78 24.64 18.79
N CYS A 843 -35.72 23.88 19.88
CA CYS A 843 -35.84 22.42 19.84
C CYS A 843 -37.08 21.91 20.58
N GLU A 844 -37.77 20.96 19.97
CA GLU A 844 -38.79 20.14 20.63
C GLU A 844 -38.53 18.64 20.39
N VAL A 845 -39.11 17.79 21.23
CA VAL A 845 -38.99 16.32 21.12
C VAL A 845 -40.38 15.72 21.12
N ILE A 846 -40.71 15.03 20.02
CA ILE A 846 -41.93 14.25 19.86
C ILE A 846 -41.57 12.78 20.12
N ASN A 847 -42.15 12.19 21.16
CA ASN A 847 -41.99 10.75 21.41
C ASN A 847 -43.03 9.98 20.59
N ALA A 848 -42.67 9.60 19.36
CA ALA A 848 -43.51 8.90 18.42
C ALA A 848 -42.68 8.00 17.49
N ASP A 849 -43.32 6.96 16.95
CA ASP A 849 -42.74 6.16 15.89
C ASP A 849 -42.93 6.87 14.54
N ILE A 850 -41.83 7.07 13.81
CA ILE A 850 -41.88 7.70 12.49
C ILE A 850 -42.63 6.84 11.46
N LEU A 851 -42.59 5.52 11.58
CA LEU A 851 -43.23 4.61 10.61
C LEU A 851 -44.76 4.66 10.69
N THR A 852 -45.33 5.20 11.77
CA THR A 852 -46.77 5.39 12.00
C THR A 852 -47.14 6.86 12.27
N PHE A 853 -46.22 7.78 11.96
CA PHE A 853 -46.40 9.21 12.26
C PHE A 853 -47.63 9.82 11.59
N ALA A 854 -47.95 9.39 10.37
CA ALA A 854 -49.11 9.83 9.61
C ALA A 854 -50.46 9.53 10.29
N ASP A 855 -50.50 8.53 11.18
CA ASP A 855 -51.73 8.11 11.85
C ASP A 855 -52.09 9.04 13.01
N THR A 856 -51.09 9.71 13.58
CA THR A 856 -51.21 10.46 14.84
C THR A 856 -50.93 11.95 14.69
N HIS A 857 -50.29 12.37 13.60
CA HIS A 857 -49.87 13.75 13.37
C HIS A 857 -50.36 14.29 12.02
N GLY A 858 -50.67 15.58 11.97
CA GLY A 858 -51.08 16.27 10.74
C GLY A 858 -49.93 16.42 9.73
N VAL A 859 -50.30 16.67 8.47
CA VAL A 859 -49.36 16.86 7.36
C VAL A 859 -48.52 18.13 7.55
N GLN A 860 -47.20 17.99 7.46
CA GLN A 860 -46.22 19.07 7.48
C GLN A 860 -45.95 19.55 6.04
N ASN A 861 -46.75 20.50 5.57
CA ASN A 861 -46.67 21.00 4.19
C ASN A 861 -45.51 21.98 3.96
N GLU A 862 -44.91 22.50 5.02
CA GLU A 862 -43.84 23.49 4.94
C GLU A 862 -42.51 22.84 4.51
N PRO A 863 -41.71 23.48 3.65
CA PRO A 863 -40.39 22.99 3.29
C PRO A 863 -39.50 22.79 4.53
N CYS A 864 -38.91 21.61 4.66
CA CYS A 864 -38.10 21.22 5.81
C CYS A 864 -36.95 20.31 5.39
N TYR A 865 -35.89 20.24 6.19
CA TYR A 865 -34.91 19.16 6.14
C TYR A 865 -35.39 17.99 6.99
N PHE A 866 -35.20 16.78 6.47
CA PHE A 866 -35.51 15.54 7.15
C PHE A 866 -34.23 14.72 7.30
N LEU A 867 -33.74 14.59 8.52
CA LEU A 867 -32.48 13.94 8.86
C LEU A 867 -32.73 12.53 9.37
N ALA A 868 -32.00 11.55 8.81
CA ALA A 868 -31.98 10.17 9.28
C ALA A 868 -30.55 9.63 9.27
N MET A 869 -29.80 9.88 10.34
CA MET A 869 -28.42 9.43 10.49
C MET A 869 -28.42 8.12 11.27
N GLU A 870 -27.94 7.02 10.65
CA GLU A 870 -27.85 5.69 11.29
C GLU A 870 -29.21 5.18 11.78
N VAL A 871 -30.16 5.17 10.85
CA VAL A 871 -31.53 4.71 11.08
C VAL A 871 -31.94 3.69 10.03
N LEU A 872 -31.44 3.81 8.80
CA LEU A 872 -31.87 3.01 7.66
C LEU A 872 -31.48 1.54 7.83
N ASP A 873 -30.31 1.28 8.42
CA ASP A 873 -29.82 -0.07 8.69
C ASP A 873 -30.68 -0.81 9.73
N ASN A 874 -31.27 -0.12 10.71
CA ASN A 874 -32.16 -0.70 11.71
C ASN A 874 -33.64 -0.75 11.31
N LEU A 875 -34.02 -0.24 10.12
CA LEU A 875 -35.40 -0.35 9.66
C LEU A 875 -35.78 -1.83 9.40
N PRO A 876 -36.94 -2.31 9.89
CA PRO A 876 -37.32 -3.71 9.75
C PRO A 876 -37.47 -4.17 8.29
N HIS A 877 -36.96 -5.37 7.99
CA HIS A 877 -37.10 -6.01 6.68
C HIS A 877 -38.00 -7.24 6.75
N ASP A 878 -38.76 -7.49 5.69
CA ASP A 878 -39.42 -8.79 5.51
C ASP A 878 -38.52 -9.75 4.75
N LYS A 879 -38.60 -11.03 5.09
CA LYS A 879 -37.96 -12.10 4.32
C LYS A 879 -38.96 -12.69 3.34
N VAL A 880 -38.60 -12.68 2.06
CA VAL A 880 -39.39 -13.27 0.97
C VAL A 880 -38.65 -14.45 0.37
N VAL A 881 -39.40 -15.43 -0.11
CA VAL A 881 -38.87 -16.61 -0.80
C VAL A 881 -39.50 -16.69 -2.18
N LEU A 882 -38.69 -16.93 -3.21
CA LEU A 882 -39.18 -17.21 -4.55
C LEU A 882 -39.10 -18.72 -4.80
N ARG A 883 -40.26 -19.38 -4.91
CA ARG A 883 -40.35 -20.83 -5.17
C ARG A 883 -41.30 -21.07 -6.33
N ASP A 884 -40.84 -21.82 -7.34
CA ASP A 884 -41.62 -22.14 -8.54
C ASP A 884 -42.24 -20.90 -9.23
N GLY A 885 -41.51 -19.77 -9.20
CA GLY A 885 -41.96 -18.49 -9.77
C GLY A 885 -43.00 -17.74 -8.95
N GLN A 886 -43.38 -18.26 -7.77
CA GLN A 886 -44.32 -17.62 -6.85
C GLN A 886 -43.58 -17.00 -5.65
N TRP A 887 -43.98 -15.78 -5.32
CA TRP A 887 -43.50 -15.10 -4.11
C TRP A 887 -44.23 -15.64 -2.88
N LEU A 888 -43.44 -16.03 -1.88
CA LEU A 888 -43.88 -16.43 -0.55
C LEU A 888 -43.36 -15.41 0.46
N GLU A 889 -44.20 -15.06 1.43
CA GLU A 889 -43.79 -14.26 2.60
C GLU A 889 -43.40 -15.19 3.75
N THR A 890 -42.36 -14.80 4.50
CA THR A 890 -41.87 -15.55 5.66
C THR A 890 -42.51 -15.05 6.93
N ILE A 891 -43.06 -15.97 7.70
CA ILE A 891 -43.67 -15.75 9.01
C ILE A 891 -42.82 -16.38 10.11
N VAL A 892 -42.82 -15.79 11.29
CA VAL A 892 -42.20 -16.35 12.50
C VAL A 892 -43.30 -16.96 13.36
N ARG A 893 -43.10 -18.20 13.79
CA ARG A 893 -44.05 -18.96 14.61
C ARG A 893 -43.36 -19.76 15.70
N LEU A 894 -44.15 -20.20 16.65
CA LEU A 894 -43.76 -21.13 17.70
C LEU A 894 -43.85 -22.58 17.23
N GLY A 895 -42.77 -23.34 17.36
CA GLY A 895 -42.72 -24.77 17.06
C GLY A 895 -42.07 -25.61 18.16
N ASP A 896 -42.22 -26.93 18.06
CA ASP A 896 -41.61 -27.89 18.99
C ASP A 896 -40.07 -27.89 18.84
N GLY A 897 -39.37 -27.72 19.96
CA GLY A 897 -37.91 -27.70 20.04
C GLY A 897 -37.29 -29.10 20.10
N ALA A 898 -35.96 -29.16 19.96
CA ALA A 898 -35.20 -30.42 19.94
C ALA A 898 -35.26 -31.25 21.26
N ALA A 899 -35.77 -30.67 22.34
CA ALA A 899 -36.01 -31.35 23.61
C ALA A 899 -37.52 -31.52 23.86
N PRO A 900 -38.00 -32.68 24.34
CA PRO A 900 -39.42 -32.90 24.60
C PRO A 900 -39.99 -31.84 25.56
N GLY A 901 -41.00 -31.08 25.11
CA GLY A 901 -41.63 -30.01 25.88
C GLY A 901 -40.93 -28.64 25.85
N ALA A 902 -39.90 -28.45 25.03
CA ALA A 902 -39.30 -27.13 24.79
C ALA A 902 -39.95 -26.44 23.58
N LEU A 903 -40.29 -25.16 23.70
CA LEU A 903 -40.75 -24.32 22.60
C LEU A 903 -39.56 -23.63 21.90
N SER A 904 -39.61 -23.48 20.58
CA SER A 904 -38.58 -22.80 19.78
C SER A 904 -39.20 -21.91 18.70
N LEU A 905 -38.61 -20.75 18.43
CA LEU A 905 -38.99 -19.89 17.31
C LEU A 905 -38.51 -20.53 15.99
N GLN A 906 -39.40 -20.57 15.00
CA GLN A 906 -39.13 -21.17 13.69
C GLN A 906 -39.73 -20.30 12.57
N GLU A 907 -39.08 -20.31 11.41
CA GLU A 907 -39.64 -19.72 10.20
C GLU A 907 -40.72 -20.63 9.60
N GLY A 908 -41.77 -20.03 9.06
CA GLY A 908 -42.74 -20.63 8.15
C GLY A 908 -42.88 -19.77 6.90
N THR A 909 -43.49 -20.31 5.85
CA THR A 909 -43.75 -19.54 4.61
C THR A 909 -45.20 -19.71 4.18
N ARG A 910 -45.81 -18.65 3.67
CA ARG A 910 -47.16 -18.70 3.06
C ARG A 910 -47.20 -17.86 1.77
N PRO A 911 -48.21 -18.04 0.90
CA PRO A 911 -48.36 -17.21 -0.29
C PRO A 911 -48.40 -15.71 0.04
N LEU A 912 -47.71 -14.90 -0.76
CA LEU A 912 -47.62 -13.45 -0.58
C LEU A 912 -49.01 -12.80 -0.55
N GLN A 913 -49.37 -12.26 0.61
CA GLN A 913 -50.65 -11.62 0.89
C GLN A 913 -50.48 -10.15 1.28
N ASP A 914 -49.36 -9.81 1.91
CA ASP A 914 -49.11 -8.49 2.47
C ASP A 914 -48.90 -7.39 1.40
N PRO A 915 -49.63 -6.25 1.48
CA PRO A 915 -49.53 -5.18 0.49
C PRO A 915 -48.20 -4.41 0.56
N LEU A 916 -47.57 -4.28 1.74
CA LEU A 916 -46.31 -3.55 1.89
C LEU A 916 -45.15 -4.34 1.28
N ILE A 917 -45.12 -5.67 1.42
CA ILE A 917 -44.15 -6.53 0.74
C ILE A 917 -44.30 -6.41 -0.78
N ARG A 918 -45.54 -6.44 -1.30
CA ARG A 918 -45.79 -6.26 -2.75
C ARG A 918 -45.28 -4.91 -3.24
N GLN A 919 -45.61 -3.83 -2.52
CA GLN A 919 -45.13 -2.49 -2.83
C GLN A 919 -43.60 -2.41 -2.79
N THR A 920 -42.97 -3.03 -1.79
CA THR A 920 -41.51 -3.04 -1.68
C THR A 920 -40.86 -3.76 -2.86
N LEU A 921 -41.40 -4.90 -3.27
CA LEU A 921 -40.94 -5.63 -4.47
C LEU A 921 -41.14 -4.82 -5.75
N GLU A 922 -42.18 -3.99 -5.84
CA GLU A 922 -42.43 -3.11 -6.98
C GLU A 922 -41.38 -1.98 -7.07
N PHE A 923 -41.17 -1.23 -5.99
CA PHE A 923 -40.29 -0.05 -6.00
C PHE A 923 -38.80 -0.41 -5.83
N PHE A 924 -38.45 -1.28 -4.88
CA PHE A 924 -37.06 -1.69 -4.64
C PHE A 924 -36.61 -2.84 -5.56
N GLY A 925 -37.53 -3.71 -5.99
CA GLY A 925 -37.19 -4.93 -6.73
C GLY A 925 -36.51 -6.00 -5.86
N SER A 926 -36.33 -7.20 -6.42
CA SER A 926 -35.53 -8.26 -5.80
C SER A 926 -34.89 -9.14 -6.88
N ASN A 927 -33.64 -9.53 -6.69
CA ASN A 927 -32.87 -10.31 -7.68
C ASN A 927 -32.94 -11.83 -7.41
N LEU A 928 -34.04 -12.33 -6.83
CA LEU A 928 -34.20 -13.75 -6.56
C LEU A 928 -34.56 -14.57 -7.83
N PRO A 929 -34.08 -15.81 -7.97
CA PRO A 929 -33.11 -16.46 -7.09
C PRO A 929 -31.73 -15.80 -7.23
N LEU A 930 -31.12 -15.46 -6.10
CA LEU A 930 -29.85 -14.75 -6.05
C LEU A 930 -28.74 -15.79 -6.19
N GLY A 931 -28.35 -16.02 -7.44
CA GLY A 931 -27.25 -16.92 -7.79
C GLY A 931 -25.96 -16.16 -8.07
N VAL A 932 -24.84 -16.84 -7.87
CA VAL A 932 -23.54 -16.35 -8.33
C VAL A 932 -23.48 -16.45 -9.85
N GLN A 933 -23.55 -15.30 -10.52
CA GLN A 933 -23.37 -15.22 -11.97
C GLN A 933 -21.88 -15.20 -12.31
N TYR A 934 -21.35 -16.35 -12.72
CA TYR A 934 -19.99 -16.43 -13.23
C TYR A 934 -19.95 -16.00 -14.70
N ARG A 935 -18.94 -15.22 -15.08
CA ARG A 935 -18.71 -14.78 -16.46
C ARG A 935 -18.54 -15.94 -17.45
N VAL A 936 -18.12 -17.11 -16.98
CA VAL A 936 -17.97 -18.34 -17.76
C VAL A 936 -18.90 -19.43 -17.23
N ASN A 937 -20.06 -19.60 -17.88
CA ASN A 937 -21.06 -20.61 -17.53
C ASN A 937 -21.08 -21.77 -18.55
N THR A 938 -19.94 -22.44 -18.74
CA THR A 938 -19.85 -23.60 -19.66
C THR A 938 -20.21 -24.90 -18.94
N ALA A 939 -20.80 -25.87 -19.66
CA ALA A 939 -21.18 -27.17 -19.09
C ALA A 939 -20.00 -27.93 -18.45
N PHE A 940 -18.79 -27.73 -18.97
CA PHE A 940 -17.57 -28.29 -18.41
C PHE A 940 -17.20 -27.64 -17.07
N ALA A 941 -17.19 -26.30 -17.00
CA ALA A 941 -16.90 -25.58 -15.75
C ALA A 941 -17.90 -25.93 -14.63
N LYS A 942 -19.19 -26.06 -14.98
CA LYS A 942 -20.23 -26.52 -14.03
C LYS A 942 -19.95 -27.94 -13.51
N ARG A 943 -19.53 -28.86 -14.39
CA ARG A 943 -19.21 -30.25 -14.02
C ARG A 943 -17.94 -30.35 -13.17
N VAL A 944 -16.94 -29.51 -13.44
CA VAL A 944 -15.70 -29.43 -12.64
C VAL A 944 -16.01 -28.93 -11.23
N ARG A 945 -16.80 -27.86 -11.08
CA ARG A 945 -17.22 -27.34 -9.76
C ARG A 945 -18.01 -28.37 -8.94
N GLN A 946 -18.93 -29.08 -9.59
CA GLN A 946 -19.69 -30.19 -8.97
C GLN A 946 -18.77 -31.34 -8.53
N LEU A 947 -17.73 -31.68 -9.30
CA LEU A 947 -16.76 -32.71 -8.92
C LEU A 947 -15.88 -32.31 -7.72
N PHE A 948 -15.66 -31.02 -7.50
CA PHE A 948 -14.94 -30.49 -6.33
C PHE A 948 -15.86 -30.16 -5.15
N GLY A 949 -17.15 -30.51 -5.21
CA GLY A 949 -18.12 -30.25 -4.13
C GLY A 949 -18.41 -28.76 -3.91
N GLN A 950 -18.13 -27.91 -4.91
CA GLN A 950 -18.48 -26.50 -4.92
C GLN A 950 -19.77 -26.32 -5.74
N ASP A 951 -20.91 -26.63 -5.13
CA ASP A 951 -22.18 -26.19 -5.71
C ASP A 951 -22.28 -24.66 -5.57
N ASP A 952 -22.64 -23.99 -6.66
CA ASP A 952 -22.83 -22.55 -6.67
C ASP A 952 -23.97 -22.20 -5.70
N PRO A 953 -23.73 -21.46 -4.61
CA PRO A 953 -24.79 -21.18 -3.66
C PRO A 953 -25.82 -20.29 -4.34
N VAL A 954 -27.03 -20.81 -4.47
CA VAL A 954 -28.19 -20.05 -4.93
C VAL A 954 -29.05 -19.76 -3.70
N LEU A 955 -29.31 -18.49 -3.46
CA LEU A 955 -30.18 -18.04 -2.39
C LEU A 955 -31.56 -17.79 -2.99
N ASP A 956 -32.54 -18.61 -2.61
CA ASP A 956 -33.93 -18.47 -3.05
C ASP A 956 -34.76 -17.55 -2.14
N ALA A 957 -34.14 -17.01 -1.09
CA ALA A 957 -34.72 -16.09 -0.14
C ALA A 957 -33.93 -14.78 -0.08
N ALA A 958 -34.60 -13.66 0.18
CA ALA A 958 -33.95 -12.37 0.46
C ALA A 958 -34.73 -11.57 1.49
N PHE A 959 -34.02 -10.75 2.27
CA PHE A 959 -34.61 -9.69 3.05
C PHE A 959 -34.85 -8.47 2.16
N VAL A 960 -36.05 -7.90 2.23
CA VAL A 960 -36.49 -6.74 1.46
C VAL A 960 -36.83 -5.57 2.41
N PRO A 961 -36.47 -4.32 2.07
CA PRO A 961 -36.48 -3.18 2.99
C PRO A 961 -37.88 -2.57 3.18
N THR A 962 -38.80 -3.35 3.74
CA THR A 962 -40.19 -2.94 3.98
C THR A 962 -40.32 -1.74 4.90
N GLY A 963 -39.47 -1.63 5.93
CA GLY A 963 -39.43 -0.48 6.83
C GLY A 963 -38.99 0.80 6.12
N ALA A 964 -38.04 0.71 5.18
CA ALA A 964 -37.68 1.85 4.34
C ALA A 964 -38.83 2.26 3.42
N MET A 965 -39.54 1.29 2.81
CA MET A 965 -40.74 1.58 2.02
C MET A 965 -41.84 2.25 2.86
N GLN A 966 -42.02 1.82 4.11
CA GLN A 966 -42.94 2.45 5.05
C GLN A 966 -42.52 3.88 5.40
N LEU A 967 -41.22 4.13 5.63
CA LEU A 967 -40.70 5.48 5.80
C LEU A 967 -40.96 6.36 4.57
N LEU A 968 -40.79 5.83 3.34
CA LEU A 968 -41.14 6.56 2.11
C LEU A 968 -42.63 6.90 2.03
N ASN A 969 -43.51 6.00 2.51
CA ASN A 969 -44.94 6.29 2.64
C ASN A 969 -45.20 7.42 3.64
N THR A 970 -44.55 7.40 4.81
CA THR A 970 -44.65 8.50 5.80
C THR A 970 -44.14 9.81 5.21
N LEU A 971 -42.99 9.82 4.54
CA LEU A 971 -42.43 11.02 3.94
C LEU A 971 -43.37 11.60 2.86
N GLN A 972 -44.03 10.75 2.07
CA GLN A 972 -45.03 11.18 1.11
C GLN A 972 -46.28 11.79 1.77
N ALA A 973 -46.78 11.15 2.82
CA ALA A 973 -48.05 11.51 3.45
C ALA A 973 -47.91 12.68 4.44
N SER A 974 -46.86 12.67 5.25
CA SER A 974 -46.66 13.60 6.37
C SER A 974 -45.67 14.72 6.06
N PHE A 975 -44.74 14.53 5.12
CA PHE A 975 -43.69 15.53 4.84
C PHE A 975 -43.51 15.77 3.33
N PRO A 976 -44.57 16.11 2.55
CA PRO A 976 -44.49 16.14 1.09
C PRO A 976 -43.42 17.10 0.53
N SER A 977 -43.03 18.13 1.28
CA SER A 977 -42.07 19.18 0.88
C SER A 977 -40.67 19.01 1.49
N HIS A 978 -40.30 17.82 1.98
CA HIS A 978 -39.02 17.62 2.68
C HIS A 978 -37.78 17.66 1.78
N HIS A 979 -36.61 17.85 2.36
CA HIS A 979 -35.30 17.55 1.80
C HIS A 979 -34.62 16.50 2.67
N LEU A 980 -34.52 15.28 2.15
CA LEU A 980 -33.90 14.15 2.82
C LEU A 980 -32.38 14.32 2.88
N ILE A 981 -31.84 14.16 4.08
CA ILE A 981 -30.41 13.93 4.33
C ILE A 981 -30.36 12.67 5.20
N ALA A 982 -29.99 11.54 4.61
CA ALA A 982 -29.86 10.29 5.35
C ALA A 982 -28.48 9.66 5.10
N ALA A 983 -27.90 9.04 6.12
CA ALA A 983 -26.58 8.43 6.02
C ALA A 983 -26.52 7.13 6.81
N ASP A 984 -25.94 6.09 6.21
CA ASP A 984 -25.87 4.76 6.81
C ASP A 984 -24.85 3.85 6.12
N PHE A 985 -24.66 2.63 6.65
CA PHE A 985 -23.82 1.58 6.05
C PHE A 985 -24.37 1.14 4.69
N ASP A 986 -23.51 1.17 3.67
CA ASP A 986 -23.80 0.61 2.34
C ASP A 986 -23.23 -0.81 2.14
N ALA A 987 -22.40 -1.28 3.08
CA ALA A 987 -21.89 -2.63 3.12
C ALA A 987 -21.55 -3.07 4.56
N LEU A 988 -21.89 -4.32 4.87
CA LEU A 988 -21.59 -4.97 6.14
C LEU A 988 -20.58 -6.13 5.97
N PRO A 989 -19.70 -6.36 6.97
CA PRO A 989 -18.78 -7.49 6.95
C PRO A 989 -19.51 -8.82 7.14
N ALA A 990 -18.86 -9.93 6.75
CA ALA A 990 -19.36 -11.27 7.04
C ALA A 990 -19.40 -11.53 8.56
N PRO A 991 -20.42 -12.27 9.07
CA PRO A 991 -20.57 -12.52 10.50
C PRO A 991 -19.43 -13.37 11.04
N ASN A 992 -18.87 -12.96 12.18
CA ASN A 992 -17.83 -13.67 12.90
C ASN A 992 -18.44 -14.69 13.88
N LEU A 993 -18.99 -15.77 13.33
CA LEU A 993 -19.66 -16.82 14.09
C LEU A 993 -18.69 -17.66 14.94
N ASP A 994 -19.14 -18.15 16.11
CA ASP A 994 -18.36 -19.07 16.94
C ASP A 994 -17.93 -20.29 16.12
N LYS A 995 -16.68 -20.72 16.27
CA LYS A 995 -16.13 -21.94 15.65
C LYS A 995 -17.00 -23.17 15.93
N LYS A 996 -17.70 -23.20 17.06
CA LYS A 996 -18.64 -24.25 17.46
C LYS A 996 -19.99 -24.20 16.75
N SER A 997 -20.39 -23.08 16.14
CA SER A 997 -21.65 -23.03 15.39
C SER A 997 -21.60 -24.02 14.23
N THR A 998 -22.68 -24.77 14.04
CA THR A 998 -22.88 -25.69 12.91
C THR A 998 -23.23 -24.93 11.63
N ILE A 999 -23.70 -23.69 11.75
CA ILE A 999 -23.96 -22.77 10.65
C ILE A 999 -22.68 -21.94 10.41
N LYS A 1000 -22.27 -21.77 9.16
CA LYS A 1000 -21.07 -21.01 8.79
C LYS A 1000 -21.47 -19.77 7.98
N ALA A 1001 -20.64 -18.74 8.00
CA ALA A 1001 -20.78 -17.63 7.06
C ALA A 1001 -20.64 -18.19 5.63
N LEU A 1002 -21.59 -17.81 4.76
CA LEU A 1002 -21.58 -18.18 3.35
C LEU A 1002 -20.80 -17.11 2.59
N HIS A 1003 -19.80 -17.54 1.82
CA HIS A 1003 -19.07 -16.62 0.97
C HIS A 1003 -19.87 -16.31 -0.31
N HIS A 1004 -20.87 -15.43 -0.20
CA HIS A 1004 -21.71 -15.00 -1.32
C HIS A 1004 -21.36 -13.55 -1.74
N PRO A 1005 -20.96 -13.30 -3.00
CA PRO A 1005 -20.43 -12.01 -3.44
C PRO A 1005 -21.44 -10.86 -3.43
N LEU A 1006 -22.74 -11.18 -3.46
CA LEU A 1006 -23.84 -10.20 -3.40
C LEU A 1006 -24.59 -10.21 -2.07
N SER A 1007 -24.15 -11.00 -1.08
CA SER A 1007 -24.78 -11.09 0.24
C SER A 1007 -23.73 -11.53 1.27
N THR A 1008 -22.87 -10.59 1.67
CA THR A 1008 -21.70 -10.85 2.53
C THR A 1008 -22.05 -11.40 3.91
N THR A 1009 -23.25 -11.08 4.39
CA THR A 1009 -23.79 -11.48 5.70
C THR A 1009 -24.55 -12.80 5.68
N ALA A 1010 -24.75 -13.40 4.50
CA ALA A 1010 -25.49 -14.66 4.38
C ALA A 1010 -24.78 -15.80 5.12
N THR A 1011 -25.56 -16.76 5.59
CA THR A 1011 -25.06 -18.00 6.21
C THR A 1011 -25.30 -19.22 5.33
N SER A 1012 -24.59 -20.31 5.61
CA SER A 1012 -24.64 -21.55 4.84
C SER A 1012 -26.00 -22.25 4.91
N SER A 1013 -26.78 -21.97 5.96
CA SER A 1013 -28.07 -22.59 6.24
C SER A 1013 -28.77 -21.82 7.36
N GLY A 1014 -30.06 -22.10 7.60
CA GLY A 1014 -30.83 -21.45 8.66
C GLY A 1014 -31.49 -20.14 8.22
N SER A 1015 -31.91 -19.33 9.18
CA SER A 1015 -32.74 -18.14 8.95
C SER A 1015 -32.00 -17.01 8.22
N LEU A 1016 -30.67 -16.94 8.36
CA LEU A 1016 -29.81 -15.97 7.66
C LEU A 1016 -29.29 -16.48 6.30
N CYS A 1017 -29.73 -17.66 5.83
CA CYS A 1017 -29.43 -18.14 4.48
C CYS A 1017 -30.33 -17.41 3.46
N ALA A 1018 -30.03 -16.13 3.23
CA ALA A 1018 -30.81 -15.24 2.38
C ALA A 1018 -29.94 -14.11 1.79
N GLY A 1019 -30.36 -13.57 0.65
CA GLY A 1019 -29.85 -12.31 0.11
C GLY A 1019 -30.15 -11.14 1.04
N ASN A 1020 -29.24 -10.17 1.13
CA ASN A 1020 -29.36 -8.99 2.00
C ASN A 1020 -29.63 -9.34 3.48
N ALA A 1021 -29.10 -10.47 3.97
CA ALA A 1021 -29.30 -10.87 5.36
C ALA A 1021 -28.79 -9.79 6.34
N PRO A 1022 -29.41 -9.62 7.51
CA PRO A 1022 -28.88 -8.72 8.52
C PRO A 1022 -27.59 -9.26 9.14
N LEU A 1023 -26.78 -8.36 9.69
CA LEU A 1023 -25.83 -8.72 10.74
C LEU A 1023 -26.57 -8.64 12.08
N VAL A 1024 -26.51 -9.73 12.86
CA VAL A 1024 -27.19 -9.83 14.15
C VAL A 1024 -26.12 -9.92 15.23
N ALA A 1025 -26.01 -8.91 16.08
CA ALA A 1025 -24.89 -8.78 17.01
C ALA A 1025 -25.35 -8.40 18.42
N SER A 1026 -24.86 -9.12 19.44
CA SER A 1026 -25.05 -8.73 20.84
C SER A 1026 -23.77 -8.20 21.46
N LYS A 1027 -23.92 -7.30 22.43
CA LYS A 1027 -22.81 -6.70 23.16
C LYS A 1027 -23.13 -6.61 24.65
N THR A 1028 -23.15 -7.77 25.32
CA THR A 1028 -23.54 -7.89 26.74
C THR A 1028 -22.36 -7.94 27.70
N THR A 1029 -21.13 -8.17 27.21
CA THR A 1029 -19.93 -8.34 28.05
C THR A 1029 -18.78 -7.39 27.69
N GLY A 1030 -19.03 -6.40 26.83
CA GLY A 1030 -17.97 -5.55 26.24
C GLY A 1030 -17.36 -6.11 24.95
N VAL A 1031 -17.68 -7.37 24.61
CA VAL A 1031 -17.26 -8.03 23.38
C VAL A 1031 -18.48 -8.23 22.48
N THR A 1032 -18.35 -7.89 21.21
CA THR A 1032 -19.37 -8.15 20.19
C THR A 1032 -19.42 -9.65 19.86
N GLN A 1033 -20.61 -10.22 19.89
CA GLN A 1033 -20.89 -11.60 19.50
C GLN A 1033 -21.93 -11.62 18.38
N ASP A 1034 -21.54 -12.15 17.22
CA ASP A 1034 -22.42 -12.29 16.07
C ASP A 1034 -23.22 -13.60 16.16
N HIS A 1035 -24.50 -13.54 15.80
CA HIS A 1035 -25.44 -14.66 15.85
C HIS A 1035 -25.71 -15.21 14.45
N ASP A 1036 -25.97 -16.52 14.37
CA ASP A 1036 -26.27 -17.22 13.11
C ASP A 1036 -27.76 -17.20 12.74
N THR A 1037 -28.59 -16.51 13.53
CA THR A 1037 -30.03 -16.36 13.33
C THR A 1037 -30.49 -14.98 13.77
N TYR A 1038 -31.51 -14.42 13.12
CA TYR A 1038 -32.23 -13.24 13.63
C TYR A 1038 -33.29 -13.60 14.67
N LEU A 1039 -33.63 -14.89 14.83
CA LEU A 1039 -34.58 -15.41 15.83
C LEU A 1039 -33.94 -15.48 17.23
N VAL A 1040 -33.19 -14.44 17.58
CA VAL A 1040 -32.60 -14.25 18.90
C VAL A 1040 -33.66 -13.77 19.88
N GLN A 1041 -33.37 -13.86 21.17
CA GLN A 1041 -34.23 -13.28 22.20
C GLN A 1041 -34.35 -11.75 21.96
N GLY A 1042 -35.55 -11.20 22.10
CA GLY A 1042 -35.77 -9.75 21.97
C GLY A 1042 -34.95 -8.94 22.99
N GLY A 1043 -34.48 -7.75 22.58
CA GLY A 1043 -33.78 -6.82 23.47
C GLY A 1043 -32.31 -7.12 23.77
N ILE A 1044 -31.76 -8.26 23.33
CA ILE A 1044 -30.36 -8.63 23.61
C ILE A 1044 -29.38 -8.31 22.49
N ALA A 1045 -29.84 -8.25 21.24
CA ALA A 1045 -29.02 -8.07 20.06
C ALA A 1045 -29.58 -6.99 19.15
N ASP A 1046 -28.67 -6.29 18.50
CA ASP A 1046 -28.96 -5.41 17.39
C ASP A 1046 -29.16 -6.24 16.11
N ILE A 1047 -30.03 -5.77 15.23
CA ILE A 1047 -30.34 -6.38 13.93
C ILE A 1047 -30.28 -5.24 12.92
N PHE A 1048 -29.24 -5.25 12.08
CA PHE A 1048 -29.00 -4.16 11.15
C PHE A 1048 -28.59 -4.67 9.77
N PHE A 1049 -28.99 -3.90 8.75
CA PHE A 1049 -28.94 -4.24 7.34
C PHE A 1049 -28.05 -3.27 6.58
N ALA A 1050 -27.30 -3.76 5.60
CA ALA A 1050 -26.66 -2.85 4.64
C ALA A 1050 -27.74 -2.15 3.80
N THR A 1051 -27.68 -0.83 3.68
CA THR A 1051 -28.58 -0.05 2.85
C THR A 1051 -28.14 -0.10 1.39
N ASP A 1052 -28.99 -0.64 0.50
CA ASP A 1052 -28.81 -0.50 -0.95
C ASP A 1052 -29.26 0.92 -1.38
N PHE A 1053 -28.34 1.89 -1.27
CA PHE A 1053 -28.61 3.29 -1.59
C PHE A 1053 -29.05 3.51 -3.04
N ALA A 1054 -28.66 2.62 -3.97
CA ALA A 1054 -29.08 2.73 -5.36
C ALA A 1054 -30.56 2.37 -5.52
N ARG A 1055 -31.02 1.28 -4.90
CA ARG A 1055 -32.44 0.92 -4.86
C ARG A 1055 -33.25 1.92 -4.03
N LEU A 1056 -32.72 2.38 -2.90
CA LEU A 1056 -33.37 3.39 -2.08
C LEU A 1056 -33.58 4.70 -2.86
N LYS A 1057 -32.55 5.20 -3.57
CA LYS A 1057 -32.69 6.38 -4.44
C LYS A 1057 -33.76 6.15 -5.51
N LYS A 1058 -33.74 5.00 -6.18
CA LYS A 1058 -34.74 4.66 -7.21
C LYS A 1058 -36.15 4.68 -6.61
N ALA A 1059 -36.38 3.95 -5.52
CA ALA A 1059 -37.66 3.88 -4.84
C ALA A 1059 -38.12 5.25 -4.34
N TYR A 1060 -37.21 6.05 -3.76
CA TYR A 1060 -37.48 7.41 -3.30
C TYR A 1060 -37.93 8.31 -4.45
N CYS A 1061 -37.19 8.33 -5.57
CA CYS A 1061 -37.55 9.12 -6.75
C CYS A 1061 -38.89 8.71 -7.36
N GLU A 1062 -39.12 7.40 -7.55
CA GLU A 1062 -40.36 6.89 -8.15
C GLU A 1062 -41.57 7.13 -7.24
N LYS A 1063 -41.43 6.85 -5.94
CA LYS A 1063 -42.51 6.98 -4.97
C LYS A 1063 -42.91 8.43 -4.72
N LEU A 1064 -41.94 9.34 -4.62
CA LEU A 1064 -42.16 10.76 -4.31
C LEU A 1064 -42.26 11.64 -5.57
N GLY A 1065 -42.12 11.07 -6.75
CA GLY A 1065 -42.19 11.81 -8.02
C GLY A 1065 -41.04 12.79 -8.22
N ARG A 1066 -39.84 12.49 -7.69
CA ARG A 1066 -38.65 13.35 -7.86
C ARG A 1066 -37.83 12.95 -9.07
N ALA A 1067 -37.22 13.94 -9.72
CA ALA A 1067 -36.29 13.65 -10.79
C ALA A 1067 -35.03 12.99 -10.23
N SER A 1068 -34.51 11.97 -10.92
CA SER A 1068 -33.28 11.27 -10.47
C SER A 1068 -32.05 12.20 -10.36
N GLY A 1069 -32.06 13.36 -11.03
CA GLY A 1069 -31.02 14.38 -10.92
C GLY A 1069 -31.11 15.27 -9.68
N GLU A 1070 -32.26 15.31 -9.00
CA GLU A 1070 -32.46 16.08 -7.76
C GLU A 1070 -31.93 15.33 -6.53
N VAL A 1071 -31.82 13.99 -6.64
CA VAL A 1071 -31.36 13.14 -5.54
C VAL A 1071 -29.97 12.61 -5.84
N SER A 1072 -29.03 12.77 -4.91
CA SER A 1072 -27.66 12.28 -5.03
C SER A 1072 -27.36 11.22 -3.97
N VAL A 1073 -26.53 10.25 -4.34
CA VAL A 1073 -25.92 9.30 -3.40
C VAL A 1073 -24.42 9.54 -3.46
N VAL A 1074 -23.82 9.86 -2.32
CA VAL A 1074 -22.40 10.18 -2.22
C VAL A 1074 -21.78 9.41 -1.07
N LYS A 1075 -20.52 8.99 -1.22
CA LYS A 1075 -19.79 8.38 -0.10
C LYS A 1075 -19.64 9.40 1.04
N SER A 1076 -19.79 8.94 2.28
CA SER A 1076 -19.67 9.81 3.47
C SER A 1076 -18.34 10.52 3.52
N SER A 1077 -17.26 9.85 3.13
CA SER A 1077 -15.93 10.45 3.04
C SER A 1077 -15.88 11.65 2.07
N THR A 1078 -16.59 11.59 0.94
CA THR A 1078 -16.69 12.70 -0.01
C THR A 1078 -17.47 13.87 0.59
N PHE A 1079 -18.63 13.59 1.18
CA PHE A 1079 -19.46 14.62 1.84
C PHE A 1079 -18.70 15.34 2.96
N LEU A 1080 -18.04 14.57 3.84
CA LEU A 1080 -17.30 15.11 4.98
C LEU A 1080 -16.03 15.85 4.57
N GLN A 1081 -15.37 15.47 3.47
CA GLN A 1081 -14.24 16.23 2.93
C GLN A 1081 -14.65 17.64 2.48
N GLU A 1082 -15.87 17.78 1.97
CA GLU A 1082 -16.38 19.06 1.47
C GLU A 1082 -16.88 19.96 2.61
N PHE A 1083 -17.67 19.40 3.52
CA PHE A 1083 -18.38 20.22 4.52
C PHE A 1083 -17.76 20.19 5.92
N ALA A 1084 -17.04 19.14 6.33
CA ALA A 1084 -16.47 19.06 7.67
C ALA A 1084 -15.16 19.83 7.83
N ASP A 1085 -14.82 20.23 9.05
CA ASP A 1085 -13.48 20.75 9.35
C ASP A 1085 -12.49 19.59 9.51
N ILE A 1086 -12.01 19.08 8.37
CA ILE A 1086 -11.05 17.97 8.33
C ILE A 1086 -9.72 18.29 9.00
N THR A 1087 -9.40 19.56 9.29
CA THR A 1087 -8.16 19.89 9.99
C THR A 1087 -8.28 19.59 11.48
N LYS A 1088 -9.48 19.70 12.04
CA LYS A 1088 -9.78 19.45 13.45
C LYS A 1088 -9.96 17.97 13.78
N THR A 1089 -10.24 17.13 12.80
CA THR A 1089 -10.32 15.67 12.94
C THR A 1089 -9.05 14.95 12.47
N LYS A 1090 -8.02 15.69 12.08
CA LYS A 1090 -6.74 15.14 11.60
C LYS A 1090 -5.77 14.98 12.76
N THR A 1091 -5.26 13.77 12.92
CA THR A 1091 -4.18 13.43 13.86
C THR A 1091 -2.84 14.04 13.42
N LEU A 1092 -1.85 14.06 14.32
CA LEU A 1092 -0.54 14.68 14.09
C LEU A 1092 0.23 14.06 12.90
N THR A 1093 0.14 12.74 12.71
CA THR A 1093 0.72 12.01 11.56
C THR A 1093 -0.03 12.24 10.25
N GLY A 1094 -1.21 12.86 10.32
CA GLY A 1094 -2.02 13.22 9.17
C GLY A 1094 -3.10 12.21 8.79
N TYR A 1095 -3.24 11.13 9.55
CA TYR A 1095 -4.40 10.25 9.49
C TYR A 1095 -5.67 11.01 9.94
N ASN A 1096 -6.77 10.87 9.20
CA ASN A 1096 -8.03 11.50 9.54
C ASN A 1096 -9.15 10.44 9.59
N PRO A 1097 -9.52 9.96 10.79
CA PRO A 1097 -10.52 8.91 10.95
C PRO A 1097 -11.91 9.30 10.41
N LEU A 1098 -12.28 10.59 10.43
CA LEU A 1098 -13.58 11.07 9.94
C LEU A 1098 -13.83 10.70 8.48
N VAL A 1099 -12.78 10.71 7.65
CA VAL A 1099 -12.89 10.47 6.20
C VAL A 1099 -12.28 9.14 5.77
N GLN A 1100 -11.58 8.44 6.67
CA GLN A 1100 -10.85 7.20 6.35
C GLN A 1100 -11.50 5.93 6.93
N ASP A 1101 -12.21 6.00 8.07
CA ASP A 1101 -12.70 4.79 8.74
C ASP A 1101 -14.09 4.36 8.31
N TYR A 1102 -14.91 5.29 7.84
CA TYR A 1102 -16.29 5.05 7.43
C TYR A 1102 -16.41 4.98 5.91
N SER A 1103 -15.53 4.22 5.26
CA SER A 1103 -15.53 4.04 3.79
C SER A 1103 -16.72 3.22 3.28
N ASN A 1104 -17.36 2.46 4.17
CA ASN A 1104 -18.55 1.64 3.92
C ASN A 1104 -19.85 2.36 4.29
N THR A 1105 -19.86 3.69 4.39
CA THR A 1105 -21.08 4.48 4.58
C THR A 1105 -21.29 5.45 3.42
N SER A 1106 -22.56 5.75 3.15
CA SER A 1106 -22.99 6.70 2.12
C SER A 1106 -24.09 7.61 2.64
N PHE A 1107 -24.22 8.77 2.02
CA PHE A 1107 -25.33 9.71 2.16
C PHE A 1107 -26.27 9.60 0.97
N ILE A 1108 -27.57 9.75 1.21
CA ILE A 1108 -28.58 10.17 0.23
C ILE A 1108 -29.03 11.59 0.56
N LEU A 1109 -28.99 12.46 -0.45
CA LEU A 1109 -29.30 13.89 -0.35
C LEU A 1109 -30.30 14.26 -1.45
N SER A 1110 -31.41 14.95 -1.12
CA SER A 1110 -32.49 15.28 -2.06
C SER A 1110 -32.76 16.77 -2.30
#